data_AF-A0A3S4U4C7-F1
#
_entry.id   AF-A0A3S4U4C7-F1
#
_cell.length_a   1.000
_cell.length_b   1.000
_cell.length_c   1.000
_cell.angle_alpha   90.00
_cell.angle_beta   90.00
_cell.angle_gamma   90.00
#
_symmetry.space_group_name_H-M   'P 1'
#
loop_
_entity.id
_entity.type
_entity.pdbx_description
1 polymer ?
#
loop_
_entity_poly.entity_id
_entity_poly.type
_entity_poly.pdbx_seq_one_letter_code
_entity_poly.pdbx_strand_id
1 'polypeptide(L)'
;MQKFQPNSHTGGGGEYDLKKPLLSLACIFALACATNLQADAEVTEPENPQSNFLKSHYSYQSESREREYSQRINPRDSIGCSHSICKYDQEYTKVNFAENSSALNWNYRTTDWNKLTIKSIGSIKWQNFGLHTVNIKEANMKGNTQIEFQIKTGSNSITTLNHNAKRINFKINGGSGGTLTITTLNQDSTNGDTQLFNGVSIQTVNLTAGKFYQYAGTINTLHIKNGTEFRQGLKDNGTINSDGDGGTITNLTIDNGTFTKAKGSVTGTITNTNGNINNMANSSINTITSTNGNITNAGTITSLTYKAAPTTKAIQTKASTDSITNTGTITTFTNDGGNLTNTGSIQTYTQESGNTMQSGGTIQTLTQKGGNFTYQGGTIGSLKQEGGSFNNLQQNISLFTTQGGSLNNIQGTIENLKITSGDFELNNMQQGRIANIEIGGNGKININDNMNIGYNNGISTFRIANGAAPTLNFGEVRTATTAQETYATVKLVDTNNANTTQAKVAIDKLTIALVSEDTQIGKSVSLANSVSGAANTGVGNVYVKSADFSQDLKQSGFYGKFNAQTQTIDTRFNANLGAAGLFSQAFINQLGRRSLLFDSFLNEASRASLRYKRTQPDTNFDIFVRPYYSKIKTDLADIPEKADGTSSGILAGGHTYFDNSLLMLYGAVEKNKTHLADDVFNFDSDTFLLGSKYSIELAQSHIGQLFGGVDIRGSYTKADLEREPVSGFKSQGDAKNYAYDARVFLASIIYYNLQDHSQYLTPQIGIGHTGAKLKGFDMKGNKLAYKESLDDMTYGITYATASLNWFKRKDNVAIQLDGGVRVNLNNEIDTQTKINNQNFTNHFETSKYYSQLGGAFMWINPYGVDVSLGYKFLFGESATSHTASLRLHKTF
;
A
#
# COMPACT_ATOMS: atom_id res chain seq x y z
N MET A 1 -13.46 -11.91 -22.82
CA MET A 1 -13.04 -11.67 -21.43
C MET A 1 -14.17 -12.06 -20.50
N GLN A 2 -14.02 -13.16 -19.77
CA GLN A 2 -14.63 -13.37 -18.45
C GLN A 2 -13.69 -14.32 -17.69
N LYS A 3 -13.34 -13.92 -16.47
CA LYS A 3 -12.37 -14.59 -15.58
C LYS A 3 -12.93 -15.92 -15.08
N PHE A 4 -12.19 -17.01 -15.24
CA PHE A 4 -12.38 -18.21 -14.45
C PHE A 4 -11.40 -18.18 -13.27
N GLN A 5 -11.93 -18.21 -12.05
CA GLN A 5 -11.16 -18.60 -10.85
C GLN A 5 -11.37 -20.10 -10.58
N PRO A 6 -10.34 -20.78 -10.03
CA PRO A 6 -10.32 -22.23 -9.90
C PRO A 6 -10.94 -22.65 -8.56
N ASN A 7 -11.80 -23.67 -8.59
CA ASN A 7 -12.10 -24.46 -7.40
C ASN A 7 -11.47 -25.84 -7.52
N SER A 8 -10.69 -26.16 -6.50
CA SER A 8 -10.07 -27.42 -6.17
C SER A 8 -11.05 -28.59 -6.18
N HIS A 9 -10.64 -29.74 -6.73
CA HIS A 9 -10.75 -31.03 -6.04
C HIS A 9 -9.78 -32.06 -6.64
N THR A 10 -9.24 -32.84 -5.71
CA THR A 10 -8.29 -33.94 -5.79
C THR A 10 -8.82 -35.17 -6.54
N GLY A 11 -7.99 -35.81 -7.37
CA GLY A 11 -8.22 -37.16 -7.87
C GLY A 11 -7.26 -37.51 -9.00
N GLY A 12 -6.36 -38.47 -8.77
CA GLY A 12 -5.34 -38.88 -9.73
C GLY A 12 -5.85 -39.74 -10.88
N GLY A 13 -5.02 -39.86 -11.91
CA GLY A 13 -5.11 -40.92 -12.93
C GLY A 13 -4.89 -40.45 -14.37
N GLY A 14 -3.76 -40.84 -14.95
CA GLY A 14 -3.60 -41.13 -16.38
C GLY A 14 -3.38 -39.95 -17.34
N GLU A 15 -2.13 -39.79 -17.78
CA GLU A 15 -1.78 -39.05 -19.00
C GLU A 15 -2.51 -39.65 -20.22
N TYR A 16 -3.39 -38.86 -20.85
CA TYR A 16 -3.81 -39.08 -22.23
C TYR A 16 -3.18 -37.99 -23.11
N ASP A 17 -2.21 -38.43 -23.92
CA ASP A 17 -1.53 -37.69 -24.96
C ASP A 17 -2.53 -37.29 -26.07
N LEU A 18 -2.91 -36.00 -26.09
CA LEU A 18 -3.80 -35.42 -27.11
C LEU A 18 -2.97 -34.78 -28.24
N LYS A 19 -2.21 -35.62 -28.96
CA LYS A 19 -1.63 -35.24 -30.26
C LYS A 19 -2.57 -35.66 -31.41
N LYS A 20 -3.16 -34.63 -32.06
CA LYS A 20 -3.96 -34.61 -33.33
C LYS A 20 -5.48 -34.89 -33.17
N PRO A 21 -6.37 -34.20 -33.92
CA PRO A 21 -6.18 -33.70 -35.30
C PRO A 21 -6.55 -32.22 -35.54
N LEU A 22 -5.58 -31.44 -36.04
CA LEU A 22 -5.78 -30.10 -36.63
C LEU A 22 -6.25 -30.14 -38.10
N LEU A 23 -6.47 -31.33 -38.67
CA LEU A 23 -6.99 -31.48 -40.03
C LEU A 23 -8.51 -31.16 -40.15
N SER A 24 -9.26 -31.17 -39.04
CA SER A 24 -10.72 -30.94 -39.06
C SER A 24 -11.11 -29.46 -38.99
N LEU A 25 -10.23 -28.58 -38.50
CA LEU A 25 -10.59 -27.19 -38.18
C LEU A 25 -10.70 -26.29 -39.42
N ALA A 26 -10.01 -26.62 -40.52
CA ALA A 26 -10.16 -25.92 -41.80
C ALA A 26 -11.53 -26.19 -42.46
N CYS A 27 -12.22 -27.29 -42.11
CA CYS A 27 -13.56 -27.60 -42.60
C CYS A 27 -14.68 -26.95 -41.76
N ILE A 28 -14.39 -26.54 -40.52
CA ILE A 28 -15.41 -26.04 -39.58
C ILE A 28 -15.67 -24.53 -39.76
N PHE A 29 -14.69 -23.75 -40.25
CA PHE A 29 -14.86 -22.31 -40.48
C PHE A 29 -15.74 -21.94 -41.70
N ALA A 30 -16.13 -22.92 -42.52
CA ALA A 30 -17.11 -22.71 -43.59
C ALA A 30 -18.57 -22.76 -43.11
N LEU A 31 -18.85 -23.15 -41.85
CA LEU A 31 -20.21 -23.39 -41.37
C LEU A 31 -20.70 -22.50 -40.21
N ALA A 32 -19.86 -21.61 -39.65
CA ALA A 32 -20.21 -20.84 -38.45
C ALA A 32 -20.75 -19.41 -38.72
N CYS A 33 -21.13 -19.08 -39.95
CA CYS A 33 -21.85 -17.84 -40.28
C CYS A 33 -23.36 -18.05 -40.23
N ALA A 34 -23.90 -18.46 -39.08
CA ALA A 34 -25.33 -18.35 -38.78
C ALA A 34 -25.56 -18.54 -37.27
N THR A 35 -26.32 -17.61 -36.68
CA THR A 35 -27.00 -17.65 -35.36
C THR A 35 -26.20 -17.23 -34.11
N ASN A 36 -26.58 -16.07 -33.55
CA ASN A 36 -26.72 -15.84 -32.10
C ASN A 36 -27.45 -14.50 -31.85
N LEU A 37 -28.53 -14.54 -31.04
CA LEU A 37 -29.30 -13.38 -30.56
C LEU A 37 -29.95 -13.70 -29.19
N GLN A 38 -29.67 -12.84 -28.21
CA GLN A 38 -30.45 -12.45 -26.99
C GLN A 38 -30.80 -13.51 -25.92
N ALA A 39 -31.07 -13.19 -24.65
CA ALA A 39 -30.78 -12.09 -23.69
C ALA A 39 -31.46 -12.49 -22.35
N ASP A 40 -30.87 -12.15 -21.19
CA ASP A 40 -31.46 -12.29 -19.85
C ASP A 40 -32.35 -11.09 -19.47
N ALA A 41 -33.37 -11.29 -18.63
CA ALA A 41 -33.80 -10.36 -17.56
C ALA A 41 -34.90 -10.93 -16.63
N GLU A 42 -34.80 -10.52 -15.36
CA GLU A 42 -35.56 -10.87 -14.16
C GLU A 42 -37.05 -10.47 -14.14
N VAL A 43 -37.79 -11.09 -13.21
CA VAL A 43 -39.19 -10.80 -12.85
C VAL A 43 -39.29 -10.24 -11.43
N THR A 44 -40.18 -9.26 -11.27
CA THR A 44 -40.47 -8.42 -10.10
C THR A 44 -41.66 -8.91 -9.24
N GLU A 45 -41.74 -8.35 -8.02
CA GLU A 45 -42.96 -7.93 -7.27
C GLU A 45 -43.75 -8.96 -6.39
N PRO A 46 -44.66 -8.54 -5.46
CA PRO A 46 -44.41 -7.85 -4.17
C PRO A 46 -45.34 -8.34 -3.00
N GLU A 47 -45.41 -7.52 -1.95
CA GLU A 47 -46.54 -7.29 -1.01
C GLU A 47 -46.64 -7.94 0.39
N ASN A 48 -46.73 -7.02 1.37
CA ASN A 48 -47.05 -7.05 2.80
C ASN A 48 -48.58 -7.35 2.98
N PRO A 49 -49.19 -7.63 4.18
CA PRO A 49 -49.27 -6.60 5.23
C PRO A 49 -49.61 -7.01 6.72
N GLN A 50 -49.45 -6.01 7.62
CA GLN A 50 -50.27 -5.65 8.81
C GLN A 50 -50.10 -6.29 10.21
N SER A 51 -49.68 -5.40 11.14
CA SER A 51 -50.29 -4.95 12.42
C SER A 51 -50.53 -5.90 13.63
N ASN A 52 -50.06 -5.51 14.83
CA ASN A 52 -50.93 -5.16 15.97
C ASN A 52 -50.20 -4.60 17.23
N PHE A 53 -50.99 -3.84 17.96
CA PHE A 53 -50.77 -2.91 19.09
C PHE A 53 -50.94 -3.60 20.47
N LEU A 54 -50.25 -3.13 21.55
CA LEU A 54 -50.80 -2.65 22.86
C LEU A 54 -49.82 -2.60 24.05
N LYS A 55 -50.25 -1.92 25.13
CA LYS A 55 -49.56 -1.02 26.07
C LYS A 55 -49.22 -1.56 27.48
N SER A 56 -48.22 -0.87 28.07
CA SER A 56 -47.83 -0.52 29.46
C SER A 56 -48.70 -0.84 30.71
N HIS A 57 -48.03 -0.99 31.87
CA HIS A 57 -48.51 -0.65 33.23
C HIS A 57 -47.34 -0.15 34.13
N TYR A 58 -47.63 0.83 35.01
CA TYR A 58 -46.76 1.33 36.11
C TYR A 58 -47.61 1.45 37.39
N SER A 59 -47.01 1.18 38.56
CA SER A 59 -47.63 1.23 39.89
C SER A 59 -47.09 2.38 40.76
N TYR A 60 -47.94 2.84 41.69
CA TYR A 60 -47.72 3.91 42.67
C TYR A 60 -47.71 3.31 44.09
N GLN A 61 -46.91 3.89 45.02
CA GLN A 61 -47.07 3.72 46.47
C GLN A 61 -46.78 5.04 47.20
N SER A 62 -47.45 5.26 48.33
CA SER A 62 -47.43 6.47 49.17
C SER A 62 -47.37 6.11 50.66
N GLU A 63 -46.65 6.89 51.47
CA GLU A 63 -46.71 7.03 52.95
C GLU A 63 -45.84 8.28 53.30
N SER A 64 -45.99 9.13 54.32
CA SER A 64 -46.89 9.39 55.46
C SER A 64 -46.59 10.84 55.94
N ARG A 65 -47.45 11.53 56.73
CA ARG A 65 -47.33 12.98 57.08
C ARG A 65 -47.11 13.23 58.59
N GLU A 66 -46.14 14.08 58.95
CA GLU A 66 -45.97 14.77 60.25
C GLU A 66 -46.44 16.25 60.18
N ARG A 67 -46.86 16.86 61.30
CA ARG A 67 -47.42 18.24 61.36
C ARG A 67 -46.37 19.31 61.70
N GLU A 68 -46.23 20.34 60.84
CA GLU A 68 -45.39 21.54 61.02
C GLU A 68 -46.22 22.80 61.36
N TYR A 69 -45.73 23.67 62.25
CA TYR A 69 -46.22 25.05 62.42
C TYR A 69 -45.78 25.93 61.23
N SER A 70 -46.72 26.65 60.60
CA SER A 70 -46.49 27.49 59.41
C SER A 70 -47.11 28.88 59.63
N GLN A 71 -46.30 29.94 59.63
CA GLN A 71 -46.81 31.30 59.44
C GLN A 71 -46.94 31.60 57.93
N ARG A 72 -48.15 31.99 57.49
CA ARG A 72 -48.41 32.67 56.22
C ARG A 72 -48.34 34.18 56.48
N ILE A 73 -47.40 34.89 55.88
CA ILE A 73 -47.36 36.35 55.92
C ILE A 73 -48.05 36.88 54.66
N ASN A 74 -49.10 37.69 54.83
CA ASN A 74 -49.85 38.33 53.74
C ASN A 74 -49.19 39.67 53.34
N PRO A 75 -49.32 40.14 52.08
CA PRO A 75 -48.48 41.20 51.52
C PRO A 75 -48.82 42.65 51.94
N ARG A 76 -49.62 42.89 53.00
CA ARG A 76 -50.06 44.25 53.38
C ARG A 76 -49.52 44.79 54.70
N ASP A 77 -48.77 44.00 55.47
CA ASP A 77 -48.24 44.48 56.74
C ASP A 77 -46.77 44.92 56.57
N SER A 78 -46.58 46.23 56.59
CA SER A 78 -45.27 46.85 56.78
C SER A 78 -44.83 46.62 58.22
N ILE A 79 -44.00 45.60 58.45
CA ILE A 79 -43.35 45.43 59.77
C ILE A 79 -42.08 46.28 59.76
N GLY A 80 -42.24 47.55 60.14
CA GLY A 80 -41.16 48.37 60.64
C GLY A 80 -40.89 47.98 62.09
N CYS A 81 -39.80 47.23 62.34
CA CYS A 81 -39.25 47.11 63.69
C CYS A 81 -38.05 48.05 63.83
N SER A 82 -38.35 49.30 64.18
CA SER A 82 -37.40 50.22 64.81
C SER A 82 -37.35 49.92 66.32
N HIS A 83 -36.18 49.54 66.81
CA HIS A 83 -35.81 49.33 68.21
C HIS A 83 -36.50 48.19 69.00
N SER A 84 -35.64 47.29 69.52
CA SER A 84 -35.81 46.47 70.73
C SER A 84 -36.65 45.18 70.65
N ILE A 85 -35.91 44.05 70.64
CA ILE A 85 -36.24 42.73 71.22
C ILE A 85 -37.61 42.11 70.84
N CYS A 86 -37.63 41.38 69.73
CA CYS A 86 -38.56 40.25 69.58
C CYS A 86 -37.79 38.96 69.90
N LYS A 87 -37.94 38.43 71.13
CA LYS A 87 -37.56 37.05 71.45
C LYS A 87 -38.55 36.12 70.72
N TYR A 88 -38.21 35.70 69.51
CA TYR A 88 -38.85 34.56 68.88
C TYR A 88 -38.27 33.28 69.52
N ASP A 89 -39.11 32.30 69.82
CA ASP A 89 -38.66 30.99 70.27
C ASP A 89 -37.62 30.45 69.29
N GLN A 90 -36.40 30.31 69.79
CA GLN A 90 -35.16 30.21 69.00
C GLN A 90 -34.96 28.83 68.36
N GLU A 91 -35.96 27.95 68.41
CA GLU A 91 -35.85 26.56 67.95
C GLU A 91 -36.15 26.37 66.45
N TYR A 92 -37.20 27.00 65.88
CA TYR A 92 -37.61 26.75 64.48
C TYR A 92 -38.29 27.98 63.83
N THR A 93 -37.65 28.58 62.81
CA THR A 93 -38.26 29.64 61.97
C THR A 93 -38.52 29.13 60.55
N LYS A 94 -39.79 29.14 60.11
CA LYS A 94 -40.21 28.79 58.74
C LYS A 94 -40.88 29.97 58.06
N VAL A 95 -40.31 30.42 56.94
CA VAL A 95 -40.83 31.52 56.11
C VAL A 95 -41.33 30.95 54.79
N ASN A 96 -42.66 31.02 54.59
CA ASN A 96 -43.31 30.60 53.36
C ASN A 96 -43.75 31.84 52.55
N PHE A 97 -43.33 31.94 51.30
CA PHE A 97 -43.76 33.02 50.40
C PHE A 97 -44.91 32.57 49.49
N ALA A 98 -45.96 33.39 49.42
CA ALA A 98 -47.07 33.21 48.48
C ALA A 98 -46.67 33.62 47.05
N GLU A 99 -47.40 33.12 46.05
CA GLU A 99 -47.19 33.47 44.63
C GLU A 99 -47.21 35.00 44.44
N ASN A 100 -46.29 35.53 43.63
CA ASN A 100 -46.19 36.96 43.26
C ASN A 100 -45.77 37.97 44.35
N SER A 101 -45.34 37.55 45.54
CA SER A 101 -44.79 38.44 46.59
C SER A 101 -43.61 39.31 46.08
N SER A 102 -43.63 40.62 46.36
CA SER A 102 -42.55 41.56 45.96
C SER A 102 -41.20 41.18 46.58
N ALA A 103 -40.10 41.68 45.99
CA ALA A 103 -38.77 41.52 46.60
C ALA A 103 -38.78 42.19 47.98
N LEU A 104 -38.59 41.41 49.04
CA LEU A 104 -38.54 41.91 50.40
C LEU A 104 -37.08 42.01 50.84
N ASN A 105 -36.72 43.15 51.43
CA ASN A 105 -35.42 43.38 52.06
C ASN A 105 -35.58 43.14 53.56
N TRP A 106 -35.05 42.02 54.05
CA TRP A 106 -35.09 41.68 55.47
C TRP A 106 -33.74 42.03 56.10
N ASN A 107 -33.72 42.93 57.09
CA ASN A 107 -32.49 43.27 57.82
C ASN A 107 -32.57 42.67 59.23
N TYR A 108 -31.73 41.66 59.50
CA TYR A 108 -31.68 41.00 60.81
C TYR A 108 -30.46 41.49 61.58
N ARG A 109 -30.66 41.93 62.83
CA ARG A 109 -29.61 42.37 63.75
C ARG A 109 -29.56 41.43 64.96
N THR A 110 -28.37 40.90 65.25
CA THR A 110 -28.02 40.15 66.48
C THR A 110 -29.05 39.08 66.87
N THR A 111 -29.03 37.95 66.17
CA THR A 111 -29.93 36.80 66.41
C THR A 111 -29.21 35.47 66.19
N ASP A 112 -29.43 34.52 67.10
CA ASP A 112 -29.05 33.12 66.96
C ASP A 112 -30.29 32.28 66.57
N TRP A 113 -30.21 31.54 65.47
CA TRP A 113 -31.28 30.64 64.99
C TRP A 113 -30.82 29.19 65.04
N ASN A 114 -31.58 28.31 65.71
CA ASN A 114 -31.32 26.87 65.61
C ASN A 114 -31.70 26.33 64.22
N LYS A 115 -32.82 26.76 63.63
CA LYS A 115 -33.22 26.38 62.27
C LYS A 115 -33.98 27.48 61.53
N LEU A 116 -33.55 27.77 60.30
CA LEU A 116 -34.21 28.64 59.34
C LEU A 116 -34.66 27.82 58.12
N THR A 117 -35.92 27.92 57.71
CA THR A 117 -36.41 27.32 56.45
C THR A 117 -37.09 28.38 55.59
N ILE A 118 -36.66 28.51 54.34
CA ILE A 118 -37.24 29.40 53.35
C ILE A 118 -37.77 28.58 52.19
N LYS A 119 -39.06 28.75 51.86
CA LYS A 119 -39.72 28.05 50.75
C LYS A 119 -40.69 28.98 50.02
N SER A 120 -40.59 29.03 48.69
CA SER A 120 -41.63 29.62 47.82
C SER A 120 -42.58 28.55 47.29
N ILE A 121 -43.87 28.91 47.16
CA ILE A 121 -44.91 28.06 46.56
C ILE A 121 -45.22 28.52 45.11
N GLY A 122 -44.62 29.63 44.61
CA GLY A 122 -44.88 30.16 43.26
C GLY A 122 -43.73 30.92 42.58
N SER A 123 -44.07 31.70 41.55
CA SER A 123 -43.19 32.36 40.58
C SER A 123 -42.10 33.27 41.16
N ILE A 124 -40.98 33.32 40.43
CA ILE A 124 -39.63 33.81 40.76
C ILE A 124 -39.56 35.32 41.06
N LYS A 125 -39.17 35.69 42.30
CA LYS A 125 -38.68 37.04 42.66
C LYS A 125 -37.54 36.93 43.70
N TRP A 126 -36.52 37.80 43.59
CA TRP A 126 -35.36 37.84 44.50
C TRP A 126 -35.78 38.18 45.93
N GLN A 127 -35.24 37.45 46.90
CA GLN A 127 -35.38 37.73 48.32
C GLN A 127 -34.02 38.10 48.91
N ASN A 128 -33.93 39.30 49.50
CA ASN A 128 -32.66 39.85 49.99
C ASN A 128 -32.62 39.75 51.52
N PHE A 129 -31.60 39.08 52.03
CA PHE A 129 -31.37 38.86 53.45
C PHE A 129 -30.14 39.65 53.91
N GLY A 130 -30.38 40.82 54.49
CA GLY A 130 -29.39 41.66 55.16
C GLY A 130 -28.96 41.05 56.49
N LEU A 131 -27.69 40.60 56.57
CA LEU A 131 -27.13 39.99 57.76
C LEU A 131 -26.27 40.99 58.56
N HIS A 132 -26.60 41.17 59.85
CA HIS A 132 -25.82 41.95 60.82
C HIS A 132 -25.55 41.13 62.09
N THR A 133 -24.41 40.43 62.13
CA THR A 133 -23.99 39.57 63.26
C THR A 133 -25.04 38.49 63.58
N VAL A 134 -25.25 37.55 62.67
CA VAL A 134 -26.24 36.46 62.76
C VAL A 134 -25.55 35.11 62.81
N ASN A 135 -25.97 34.21 63.71
CA ASN A 135 -25.54 32.82 63.72
C ASN A 135 -26.72 31.88 63.44
N ILE A 136 -26.59 30.99 62.46
CA ILE A 136 -27.64 30.04 62.07
C ILE A 136 -27.07 28.63 62.15
N LYS A 137 -27.62 27.75 62.99
CA LYS A 137 -27.15 26.35 63.01
C LYS A 137 -27.56 25.60 61.76
N GLU A 138 -28.82 25.68 61.34
CA GLU A 138 -29.31 25.01 60.13
C GLU A 138 -30.17 25.94 59.27
N ALA A 139 -29.86 26.05 57.99
CA ALA A 139 -30.57 26.88 57.01
C ALA A 139 -31.02 26.02 55.83
N ASN A 140 -32.32 25.96 55.55
CA ASN A 140 -32.92 25.14 54.50
C ASN A 140 -33.61 26.03 53.45
N MET A 141 -33.02 26.12 52.26
CA MET A 141 -33.54 26.92 51.15
C MET A 141 -34.21 25.99 50.15
N LYS A 142 -35.50 26.18 49.86
CA LYS A 142 -36.29 25.22 49.05
C LYS A 142 -37.13 25.90 47.97
N GLY A 143 -37.46 25.14 46.92
CA GLY A 143 -38.43 25.52 45.89
C GLY A 143 -37.87 26.47 44.84
N ASN A 144 -38.74 27.13 44.06
CA ASN A 144 -38.36 28.04 42.98
C ASN A 144 -37.83 29.42 43.44
N THR A 145 -37.20 29.48 44.62
CA THR A 145 -36.77 30.71 45.28
C THR A 145 -35.41 31.19 44.75
N GLN A 146 -35.22 32.50 44.61
CA GLN A 146 -33.92 33.15 44.37
C GLN A 146 -33.56 33.99 45.60
N ILE A 147 -32.41 33.75 46.19
CA ILE A 147 -32.02 34.31 47.49
C ILE A 147 -30.69 35.03 47.34
N GLU A 148 -30.62 36.26 47.84
CA GLU A 148 -29.36 36.99 48.00
C GLU A 148 -29.09 37.23 49.48
N PHE A 149 -28.05 36.60 50.02
CA PHE A 149 -27.50 36.97 51.32
C PHE A 149 -26.64 38.21 51.14
N GLN A 150 -27.13 39.33 51.68
CA GLN A 150 -26.44 40.61 51.68
C GLN A 150 -25.75 40.80 53.02
N ILE A 151 -24.44 40.57 53.05
CA ILE A 151 -23.65 40.75 54.28
C ILE A 151 -23.42 42.25 54.46
N LYS A 152 -23.93 42.81 55.57
CA LYS A 152 -23.86 44.25 55.85
C LYS A 152 -22.73 44.60 56.81
N THR A 153 -22.68 43.95 57.99
CA THR A 153 -21.68 44.22 59.04
C THR A 153 -21.48 43.00 59.97
N GLY A 154 -20.36 42.94 60.69
CA GLY A 154 -20.09 41.96 61.74
C GLY A 154 -19.73 40.55 61.23
N SER A 155 -19.47 39.63 62.16
CA SER A 155 -19.18 38.23 61.84
C SER A 155 -20.48 37.42 61.83
N ASN A 156 -20.82 36.84 60.69
CA ASN A 156 -22.02 36.04 60.50
C ASN A 156 -21.62 34.58 60.28
N SER A 157 -22.40 33.63 60.78
CA SER A 157 -22.12 32.21 60.61
C SER A 157 -23.35 31.39 60.24
N ILE A 158 -23.16 30.37 59.41
CA ILE A 158 -24.14 29.32 59.13
C ILE A 158 -23.44 27.97 59.31
N THR A 159 -23.85 27.14 60.27
CA THR A 159 -23.22 25.82 60.44
C THR A 159 -23.56 24.91 59.25
N THR A 160 -24.84 24.71 58.94
CA THR A 160 -25.28 23.89 57.80
C THR A 160 -26.27 24.65 56.93
N LEU A 161 -25.98 24.79 55.64
CA LEU A 161 -26.89 25.32 54.63
C LEU A 161 -27.26 24.23 53.62
N ASN A 162 -28.54 23.86 53.56
CA ASN A 162 -29.08 22.96 52.54
C ASN A 162 -29.77 23.79 51.44
N HIS A 163 -29.17 23.80 50.26
CA HIS A 163 -29.61 24.53 49.08
C HIS A 163 -30.37 23.61 48.12
N ASN A 164 -31.70 23.74 48.17
CA ASN A 164 -32.65 23.18 47.23
C ASN A 164 -33.48 24.29 46.53
N ALA A 165 -32.98 25.52 46.53
CA ALA A 165 -33.60 26.66 45.88
C ALA A 165 -33.21 26.72 44.39
N LYS A 166 -33.80 27.66 43.63
CA LYS A 166 -33.40 27.89 42.23
C LYS A 166 -32.05 28.62 42.15
N ARG A 167 -31.82 29.60 43.03
CA ARG A 167 -30.53 30.32 43.06
C ARG A 167 -30.22 30.88 44.44
N ILE A 168 -28.95 30.83 44.85
CA ILE A 168 -28.43 31.55 46.01
C ILE A 168 -27.22 32.39 45.60
N ASN A 169 -27.23 33.66 45.97
CA ASN A 169 -26.11 34.59 45.84
C ASN A 169 -25.60 34.97 47.23
N PHE A 170 -24.30 34.84 47.45
CA PHE A 170 -23.64 35.35 48.66
C PHE A 170 -22.86 36.60 48.32
N LYS A 171 -23.41 37.78 48.61
CA LYS A 171 -22.86 39.06 48.19
C LYS A 171 -22.63 39.99 49.39
N ILE A 172 -21.50 40.67 49.41
CA ILE A 172 -21.27 41.80 50.31
C ILE A 172 -21.77 43.07 49.63
N ASN A 173 -22.65 43.81 50.28
CA ASN A 173 -23.16 45.10 49.78
C ASN A 173 -22.74 46.23 50.72
N GLY A 174 -21.89 47.13 50.22
CA GLY A 174 -21.34 48.28 50.94
C GLY A 174 -20.03 47.94 51.65
N GLY A 175 -19.01 48.78 51.52
CA GLY A 175 -17.61 48.56 51.97
C GLY A 175 -17.38 48.42 53.48
N SER A 176 -18.36 47.93 54.23
CA SER A 176 -18.35 47.79 55.69
C SER A 176 -18.01 46.36 56.13
N GLY A 177 -16.75 45.95 55.98
CA GLY A 177 -15.99 44.93 56.75
C GLY A 177 -16.64 43.63 57.29
N GLY A 178 -17.86 43.26 56.94
CA GLY A 178 -18.56 42.09 57.45
C GLY A 178 -18.10 40.80 56.78
N THR A 179 -18.17 39.68 57.51
CA THR A 179 -17.81 38.35 57.02
C THR A 179 -18.97 37.36 57.15
N LEU A 180 -18.98 36.34 56.30
CA LEU A 180 -19.86 35.19 56.42
C LEU A 180 -19.04 33.90 56.37
N THR A 181 -19.16 33.09 57.42
CA THR A 181 -18.57 31.75 57.47
C THR A 181 -19.66 30.69 57.38
N ILE A 182 -19.56 29.78 56.42
CA ILE A 182 -20.46 28.62 56.30
C ILE A 182 -19.65 27.36 56.59
N THR A 183 -20.04 26.54 57.58
CA THR A 183 -19.30 25.29 57.85
C THR A 183 -19.57 24.25 56.77
N THR A 184 -20.84 24.00 56.43
CA THR A 184 -21.22 23.04 55.39
C THR A 184 -22.32 23.60 54.51
N LEU A 185 -22.09 23.61 53.19
CA LEU A 185 -23.10 23.90 52.17
C LEU A 185 -23.39 22.62 51.38
N ASN A 186 -24.63 22.12 51.45
CA ASN A 186 -25.11 21.01 50.64
C ASN A 186 -26.00 21.54 49.51
N GLN A 187 -25.65 21.27 48.26
CA GLN A 187 -26.44 21.69 47.09
C GLN A 187 -26.90 20.45 46.31
N ASP A 188 -28.21 20.17 46.40
CA ASP A 188 -28.81 18.94 45.89
C ASP A 188 -29.97 19.20 44.90
N SER A 189 -30.22 20.47 44.52
CA SER A 189 -31.22 20.83 43.50
C SER A 189 -30.62 20.84 42.09
N THR A 190 -31.21 20.06 41.18
CA THR A 190 -30.79 19.93 39.78
C THR A 190 -30.81 21.26 39.01
N ASN A 191 -31.70 22.17 39.41
CA ASN A 191 -31.83 23.52 38.84
C ASN A 191 -31.30 24.62 39.77
N GLY A 192 -30.56 24.23 40.82
CA GLY A 192 -30.00 25.14 41.80
C GLY A 192 -28.67 25.71 41.32
N ASP A 193 -28.58 27.04 41.27
CA ASP A 193 -27.32 27.74 41.05
C ASP A 193 -26.82 28.39 42.35
N THR A 194 -25.51 28.44 42.54
CA THR A 194 -24.89 29.23 43.60
C THR A 194 -23.85 30.20 43.04
N GLN A 195 -23.84 31.44 43.52
CA GLN A 195 -22.81 32.43 43.21
C GLN A 195 -22.11 32.91 44.48
N LEU A 196 -20.79 32.75 44.52
CA LEU A 196 -19.95 33.12 45.66
C LEU A 196 -19.11 34.38 45.35
N PHE A 197 -19.32 35.45 46.10
CA PHE A 197 -18.56 36.70 45.98
C PHE A 197 -17.56 36.89 47.15
N ASN A 198 -16.85 38.02 47.15
CA ASN A 198 -15.77 38.30 48.10
C ASN A 198 -16.26 38.35 49.57
N GLY A 199 -15.38 38.02 50.51
CA GLY A 199 -15.60 38.06 51.97
C GLY A 199 -16.56 36.99 52.53
N VAL A 200 -16.78 35.93 51.77
CA VAL A 200 -17.48 34.71 52.19
C VAL A 200 -16.48 33.56 52.26
N SER A 201 -16.50 32.82 53.36
CA SER A 201 -15.68 31.63 53.57
C SER A 201 -16.57 30.41 53.81
N ILE A 202 -16.35 29.35 53.06
CA ILE A 202 -17.08 28.08 53.22
C ILE A 202 -16.09 26.97 53.56
N GLN A 203 -16.30 26.26 54.67
CA GLN A 203 -15.41 25.18 55.08
C GLN A 203 -15.61 23.94 54.19
N THR A 204 -16.84 23.52 53.93
CA THR A 204 -17.16 22.38 53.07
C THR A 204 -18.32 22.68 52.12
N VAL A 205 -18.13 22.43 50.83
CA VAL A 205 -19.18 22.45 49.80
C VAL A 205 -19.39 21.03 49.27
N ASN A 206 -20.60 20.50 49.43
CA ASN A 206 -21.08 19.28 48.80
C ASN A 206 -22.00 19.66 47.62
N LEU A 207 -21.45 19.65 46.41
CA LEU A 207 -22.18 19.92 45.17
C LEU A 207 -22.62 18.59 44.56
N THR A 208 -23.89 18.21 44.74
CA THR A 208 -24.45 16.96 44.21
C THR A 208 -25.47 17.16 43.10
N ALA A 209 -26.03 18.38 42.94
CA ALA A 209 -26.81 18.77 41.78
C ALA A 209 -26.67 20.27 41.44
N GLY A 210 -27.00 20.65 40.20
CA GLY A 210 -26.97 22.04 39.75
C GLY A 210 -25.56 22.58 39.44
N LYS A 211 -25.40 23.91 39.47
CA LYS A 211 -24.14 24.60 39.13
C LYS A 211 -23.66 25.51 40.26
N PHE A 212 -22.34 25.68 40.36
CA PHE A 212 -21.72 26.59 41.32
C PHE A 212 -20.73 27.50 40.61
N TYR A 213 -20.84 28.81 40.85
CA TYR A 213 -19.98 29.84 40.28
C TYR A 213 -19.23 30.54 41.40
N GLN A 214 -17.90 30.38 41.42
CA GLN A 214 -17.03 31.10 42.35
C GLN A 214 -16.45 32.32 41.66
N TYR A 215 -16.89 33.51 42.08
CA TYR A 215 -16.38 34.78 41.59
C TYR A 215 -15.22 35.29 42.46
N ALA A 216 -15.31 35.07 43.78
CA ALA A 216 -14.28 35.37 44.77
C ALA A 216 -14.52 34.51 46.04
N GLY A 217 -13.91 34.87 47.17
CA GLY A 217 -14.10 34.18 48.46
C GLY A 217 -13.28 32.89 48.58
N THR A 218 -13.45 32.17 49.68
CA THR A 218 -12.60 31.01 50.02
C THR A 218 -13.43 29.76 50.28
N ILE A 219 -13.04 28.63 49.68
CA ILE A 219 -13.59 27.31 49.98
C ILE A 219 -12.47 26.43 50.54
N ASN A 220 -12.62 25.88 51.74
CA ASN A 220 -11.60 24.98 52.26
C ASN A 220 -11.69 23.59 51.58
N THR A 221 -12.86 22.97 51.53
CA THR A 221 -13.07 21.67 50.88
C THR A 221 -14.25 21.72 49.93
N LEU A 222 -14.04 21.30 48.68
CA LEU A 222 -15.06 21.20 47.64
C LEU A 222 -15.19 19.74 47.18
N HIS A 223 -16.41 19.24 47.19
CA HIS A 223 -16.79 17.94 46.63
C HIS A 223 -17.78 18.15 45.49
N ILE A 224 -17.41 17.76 44.28
CA ILE A 224 -18.26 17.80 43.08
C ILE A 224 -18.71 16.38 42.77
N LYS A 225 -20.01 16.12 42.72
CA LYS A 225 -20.59 14.77 42.54
C LYS A 225 -21.65 14.74 41.43
N ASN A 226 -22.00 13.55 40.93
CA ASN A 226 -23.25 13.26 40.21
C ASN A 226 -23.57 14.15 38.97
N GLY A 227 -22.57 14.42 38.13
CA GLY A 227 -22.72 15.15 36.86
C GLY A 227 -22.80 16.66 37.01
N THR A 228 -22.50 17.21 38.19
CA THR A 228 -22.57 18.64 38.47
C THR A 228 -21.44 19.45 37.86
N GLU A 229 -21.61 20.78 37.83
CA GLU A 229 -20.64 21.70 37.26
C GLU A 229 -20.24 22.80 38.25
N PHE A 230 -18.94 22.88 38.53
CA PHE A 230 -18.32 23.98 39.26
C PHE A 230 -17.47 24.84 38.32
N ARG A 231 -17.64 26.15 38.40
CA ARG A 231 -16.99 27.16 37.56
C ARG A 231 -16.25 28.17 38.44
N GLN A 232 -14.92 28.17 38.37
CA GLN A 232 -14.07 29.11 39.09
C GLN A 232 -13.65 30.27 38.18
N GLY A 233 -14.07 31.48 38.51
CA GLY A 233 -13.73 32.69 37.77
C GLY A 233 -14.50 32.88 36.46
N LEU A 234 -15.62 32.18 36.26
CA LEU A 234 -16.48 32.29 35.08
C LEU A 234 -17.90 32.71 35.48
N LYS A 235 -18.50 33.61 34.70
CA LYS A 235 -19.92 34.00 34.79
C LYS A 235 -20.85 32.88 34.28
N ASP A 236 -22.14 33.01 34.58
CA ASP A 236 -23.21 32.11 34.11
C ASP A 236 -23.19 31.86 32.59
N ASN A 237 -22.86 32.88 31.80
CA ASN A 237 -22.76 32.81 30.34
C ASN A 237 -21.44 32.18 29.83
N GLY A 238 -20.58 31.69 30.73
CA GLY A 238 -19.29 31.07 30.39
C GLY A 238 -18.15 32.05 30.10
N THR A 239 -18.37 33.37 30.19
CA THR A 239 -17.31 34.36 30.03
C THR A 239 -16.47 34.52 31.29
N ILE A 240 -15.20 34.90 31.14
CA ILE A 240 -14.31 35.17 32.28
C ILE A 240 -14.90 36.30 33.11
N ASN A 241 -15.00 36.06 34.41
CA ASN A 241 -15.51 37.07 35.32
C ASN A 241 -14.50 38.21 35.49
N SER A 242 -14.98 39.44 35.32
CA SER A 242 -14.25 40.67 35.60
C SER A 242 -14.19 40.97 37.09
N ASP A 243 -15.16 40.46 37.86
CA ASP A 243 -15.45 40.91 39.21
C ASP A 243 -14.85 39.94 40.24
N GLY A 244 -13.74 40.32 40.86
CA GLY A 244 -13.01 39.46 41.81
C GLY A 244 -11.87 38.65 41.17
N ASP A 245 -11.13 37.96 42.02
CA ASP A 245 -9.91 37.22 41.68
C ASP A 245 -10.16 35.74 41.32
N GLY A 246 -11.41 35.27 41.38
CA GLY A 246 -11.78 33.86 41.22
C GLY A 246 -11.69 33.04 42.51
N GLY A 247 -11.27 33.65 43.62
CA GLY A 247 -11.23 33.03 44.95
C GLY A 247 -10.20 31.91 45.10
N THR A 248 -10.23 31.27 46.28
CA THR A 248 -9.34 30.15 46.63
C THR A 248 -10.12 28.89 46.95
N ILE A 249 -9.57 27.73 46.57
CA ILE A 249 -10.03 26.40 46.97
C ILE A 249 -8.83 25.65 47.57
N THR A 250 -8.97 25.09 48.78
CA THR A 250 -7.85 24.35 49.39
C THR A 250 -7.83 22.89 48.95
N ASN A 251 -8.92 22.15 49.12
CA ASN A 251 -9.05 20.75 48.73
C ASN A 251 -10.19 20.57 47.74
N LEU A 252 -9.96 19.85 46.64
CA LEU A 252 -10.97 19.58 45.62
C LEU A 252 -11.03 18.08 45.30
N THR A 253 -12.20 17.48 45.50
CA THR A 253 -12.53 16.14 45.03
C THR A 253 -13.63 16.21 43.98
N ILE A 254 -13.43 15.54 42.86
CA ILE A 254 -14.41 15.42 41.77
C ILE A 254 -14.74 13.95 41.63
N ASP A 255 -16.02 13.61 41.72
CA ASP A 255 -16.54 12.26 41.52
C ASP A 255 -17.68 12.33 40.50
N ASN A 256 -17.38 11.99 39.24
CA ASN A 256 -18.34 12.09 38.14
C ASN A 256 -18.90 13.52 37.93
N GLY A 257 -18.10 14.58 38.09
CA GLY A 257 -18.53 15.98 37.91
C GLY A 257 -17.63 16.78 36.97
N THR A 258 -17.89 18.07 36.76
CA THR A 258 -17.08 18.97 35.92
C THR A 258 -16.55 20.15 36.72
N PHE A 259 -15.24 20.36 36.69
CA PHE A 259 -14.57 21.54 37.23
C PHE A 259 -13.95 22.35 36.08
N THR A 260 -14.38 23.60 35.93
CA THR A 260 -13.81 24.53 34.94
C THR A 260 -13.16 25.71 35.65
N LYS A 261 -11.88 25.94 35.38
CA LYS A 261 -11.08 27.02 35.97
C LYS A 261 -10.64 28.04 34.93
N ALA A 262 -10.93 29.31 35.19
CA ALA A 262 -10.48 30.44 34.39
C ALA A 262 -9.62 31.45 35.19
N LYS A 263 -9.90 31.60 36.49
CA LYS A 263 -9.17 32.44 37.45
C LYS A 263 -9.14 31.76 38.83
N GLY A 264 -8.58 32.44 39.84
CA GLY A 264 -8.50 31.95 41.21
C GLY A 264 -7.34 30.99 41.44
N SER A 265 -7.26 30.44 42.64
CA SER A 265 -6.23 29.49 43.06
C SER A 265 -6.85 28.20 43.60
N VAL A 266 -6.22 27.07 43.27
CA VAL A 266 -6.45 25.78 43.94
C VAL A 266 -5.12 25.40 44.58
N THR A 267 -5.04 25.46 45.90
CA THR A 267 -3.75 25.37 46.62
C THR A 267 -3.35 23.93 46.94
N GLY A 268 -4.31 23.04 47.19
CA GLY A 268 -4.09 21.60 47.39
C GLY A 268 -4.29 20.78 46.12
N THR A 269 -4.24 19.45 46.28
CA THR A 269 -4.36 18.49 45.18
C THR A 269 -5.80 18.35 44.72
N ILE A 270 -6.02 18.45 43.40
CA ILE A 270 -7.29 18.06 42.78
C ILE A 270 -7.31 16.53 42.65
N THR A 271 -8.25 15.88 43.32
CA THR A 271 -8.48 14.43 43.19
C THR A 271 -9.68 14.20 42.27
N ASN A 272 -9.45 13.65 41.08
CA ASN A 272 -10.49 13.39 40.08
C ASN A 272 -10.76 11.90 39.90
N THR A 273 -11.97 11.49 40.27
CA THR A 273 -12.50 10.14 40.09
C THR A 273 -13.64 10.25 39.07
N ASN A 274 -13.38 9.95 37.80
CA ASN A 274 -14.41 9.90 36.75
C ASN A 274 -15.05 11.25 36.35
N GLY A 275 -14.41 12.39 36.65
CA GLY A 275 -14.90 13.73 36.29
C GLY A 275 -14.14 14.41 35.15
N ASN A 276 -14.58 15.61 34.76
CA ASN A 276 -13.96 16.46 33.74
C ASN A 276 -13.26 17.66 34.38
N ILE A 277 -12.01 17.92 34.02
CA ILE A 277 -11.26 19.13 34.40
C ILE A 277 -10.96 19.95 33.16
N ASN A 278 -11.36 21.22 33.16
CA ASN A 278 -11.08 22.19 32.11
C ASN A 278 -10.24 23.35 32.67
N ASN A 279 -8.95 23.39 32.34
CA ASN A 279 -8.04 24.48 32.72
C ASN A 279 -7.82 25.44 31.54
N MET A 280 -8.29 26.68 31.66
CA MET A 280 -8.22 27.66 30.56
C MET A 280 -6.83 28.33 30.43
N ALA A 281 -6.58 28.99 29.31
CA ALA A 281 -5.24 29.50 28.94
C ALA A 281 -4.54 30.41 29.98
N ASN A 282 -5.32 31.16 30.75
CA ASN A 282 -4.79 32.12 31.74
C ASN A 282 -4.86 31.60 33.18
N SER A 283 -5.01 30.30 33.39
CA SER A 283 -5.07 29.70 34.72
C SER A 283 -3.97 28.67 34.99
N SER A 284 -3.53 28.65 36.25
CA SER A 284 -2.62 27.65 36.77
C SER A 284 -3.33 26.68 37.73
N ILE A 285 -2.88 25.42 37.72
CA ILE A 285 -3.21 24.39 38.71
C ILE A 285 -1.89 23.77 39.18
N ASN A 286 -1.73 23.59 40.50
CA ASN A 286 -0.52 22.99 41.06
C ASN A 286 -0.50 21.48 40.79
N THR A 287 -1.45 20.73 41.34
CA THR A 287 -1.42 19.26 41.30
C THR A 287 -2.78 18.67 40.97
N ILE A 288 -2.81 17.76 40.00
CA ILE A 288 -3.97 16.93 39.65
C ILE A 288 -3.57 15.46 39.77
N THR A 289 -4.36 14.70 40.52
CA THR A 289 -4.34 13.24 40.51
C THR A 289 -5.67 12.75 39.98
N SER A 290 -5.67 12.10 38.82
CA SER A 290 -6.88 11.63 38.16
C SER A 290 -6.85 10.11 37.99
N THR A 291 -7.88 9.42 38.45
CA THR A 291 -7.98 7.97 38.24
C THR A 291 -8.80 7.60 37.01
N ASN A 292 -9.80 8.42 36.66
CA ASN A 292 -10.64 8.30 35.46
C ASN A 292 -11.14 9.71 35.08
N GLY A 293 -11.62 9.89 33.85
CA GLY A 293 -12.24 11.11 33.35
C GLY A 293 -11.35 11.99 32.46
N ASN A 294 -11.92 13.06 31.91
CA ASN A 294 -11.26 13.87 30.87
C ASN A 294 -10.54 15.10 31.45
N ILE A 295 -9.38 15.42 30.89
CA ILE A 295 -8.62 16.63 31.26
C ILE A 295 -8.32 17.43 30.00
N THR A 296 -8.82 18.65 29.95
CA THR A 296 -8.50 19.62 28.90
C THR A 296 -7.65 20.74 29.50
N ASN A 297 -6.40 20.86 29.07
CA ASN A 297 -5.48 21.88 29.54
C ASN A 297 -5.07 22.84 28.42
N ALA A 298 -5.46 24.11 28.55
CA ALA A 298 -4.91 25.22 27.77
C ALA A 298 -3.99 26.13 28.61
N GLY A 299 -4.05 26.03 29.95
CA GLY A 299 -3.26 26.84 30.88
C GLY A 299 -1.98 26.14 31.34
N THR A 300 -1.59 26.38 32.60
CA THR A 300 -0.41 25.74 33.22
C THR A 300 -0.83 24.71 34.28
N ILE A 301 -0.26 23.50 34.22
CA ILE A 301 -0.35 22.49 35.28
C ILE A 301 1.07 22.15 35.75
N THR A 302 1.34 22.23 37.05
CA THR A 302 2.69 21.90 37.56
C THR A 302 2.89 20.37 37.60
N SER A 303 1.93 19.63 38.15
CA SER A 303 2.01 18.17 38.23
C SER A 303 0.68 17.53 37.86
N LEU A 304 0.69 16.68 36.85
CA LEU A 304 -0.44 15.83 36.47
C LEU A 304 -0.04 14.36 36.62
N THR A 305 -0.82 13.61 37.40
CA THR A 305 -0.75 12.16 37.44
C THR A 305 -2.09 11.60 37.00
N TYR A 306 -2.09 10.87 35.88
CA TYR A 306 -3.25 10.14 35.41
C TYR A 306 -3.00 8.64 35.60
N LYS A 307 -3.90 7.95 36.30
CA LYS A 307 -3.80 6.53 36.61
C LYS A 307 -5.13 5.84 36.33
N ALA A 308 -5.27 5.25 35.15
CA ALA A 308 -6.46 4.51 34.77
C ALA A 308 -6.83 3.48 35.85
N ALA A 309 -8.13 3.39 36.17
CA ALA A 309 -8.59 2.39 37.11
C ALA A 309 -8.22 0.96 36.63
N PRO A 310 -7.73 0.06 37.50
CA PRO A 310 -7.41 -1.31 37.12
C PRO A 310 -8.62 -2.00 36.49
N THR A 311 -8.56 -2.33 35.20
CA THR A 311 -9.64 -3.05 34.54
C THR A 311 -9.57 -4.52 34.90
N THR A 312 -10.42 -4.98 35.82
CA THR A 312 -10.51 -6.39 36.26
C THR A 312 -11.21 -7.33 35.26
N LYS A 313 -11.29 -6.97 33.97
CA LYS A 313 -11.84 -7.88 32.94
C LYS A 313 -10.97 -7.88 31.70
N ALA A 314 -10.32 -9.03 31.48
CA ALA A 314 -9.77 -9.41 30.19
C ALA A 314 -10.86 -9.27 29.12
N ILE A 315 -10.52 -8.62 28.00
CA ILE A 315 -11.40 -8.25 26.88
C ILE A 315 -12.21 -6.97 27.13
N GLN A 316 -11.61 -5.81 26.83
CA GLN A 316 -12.35 -4.69 26.26
C GLN A 316 -11.58 -4.07 25.09
N THR A 317 -12.20 -4.15 23.92
CA THR A 317 -12.07 -3.27 22.73
C THR A 317 -12.62 -1.86 22.99
N LYS A 318 -12.88 -1.50 24.25
CA LYS A 318 -13.22 -0.14 24.63
C LYS A 318 -11.90 0.59 24.75
N ALA A 319 -11.47 1.24 23.67
CA ALA A 319 -10.55 2.35 23.76
C ALA A 319 -10.99 3.18 24.98
N SER A 320 -10.09 3.37 25.94
CA SER A 320 -10.36 4.22 27.10
C SER A 320 -11.00 5.51 26.59
N THR A 321 -12.27 5.76 26.95
CA THR A 321 -12.98 6.98 26.54
C THR A 321 -12.40 8.22 27.22
N ASP A 322 -11.47 8.01 28.15
CA ASP A 322 -10.82 9.06 28.91
C ASP A 322 -9.70 9.67 28.08
N SER A 323 -9.78 10.98 27.89
CA SER A 323 -8.90 11.75 27.04
C SER A 323 -8.23 12.88 27.83
N ILE A 324 -6.94 13.05 27.58
CA ILE A 324 -6.15 14.17 28.07
C ILE A 324 -5.78 14.98 26.84
N THR A 325 -6.26 16.21 26.75
CA THR A 325 -5.92 17.13 25.67
C THR A 325 -5.09 18.26 26.24
N ASN A 326 -3.83 18.37 25.81
CA ASN A 326 -2.93 19.43 26.24
C ASN A 326 -2.58 20.37 25.08
N THR A 327 -3.05 21.61 25.16
CA THR A 327 -2.63 22.75 24.32
C THR A 327 -1.81 23.78 25.12
N GLY A 328 -1.76 23.63 26.45
CA GLY A 328 -1.05 24.51 27.38
C GLY A 328 0.32 23.99 27.81
N THR A 329 0.72 24.27 29.04
CA THR A 329 1.99 23.82 29.64
C THR A 329 1.75 22.84 30.78
N ILE A 330 2.50 21.73 30.80
CA ILE A 330 2.56 20.80 31.93
C ILE A 330 4.04 20.64 32.35
N THR A 331 4.38 20.91 33.61
CA THR A 331 5.78 20.73 34.06
C THR A 331 6.10 19.25 34.21
N THR A 332 5.32 18.50 34.98
CA THR A 332 5.49 17.04 35.13
C THR A 332 4.20 16.32 34.82
N PHE A 333 4.26 15.35 33.91
CA PHE A 333 3.12 14.50 33.57
C PHE A 333 3.51 13.02 33.70
N THR A 334 2.77 12.28 34.52
CA THR A 334 2.80 10.81 34.53
C THR A 334 1.47 10.27 34.00
N ASN A 335 1.52 9.49 32.92
CA ASN A 335 0.37 8.83 32.31
C ASN A 335 0.47 7.32 32.45
N ASP A 336 -0.41 6.75 33.24
CA ASP A 336 -0.59 5.30 33.41
C ASP A 336 -1.98 4.91 32.91
N GLY A 337 -2.13 4.84 31.58
CA GLY A 337 -3.29 4.21 30.94
C GLY A 337 -4.25 5.16 30.23
N GLY A 338 -4.00 6.47 30.23
CA GLY A 338 -4.81 7.47 29.55
C GLY A 338 -4.44 7.66 28.08
N ASN A 339 -5.34 8.28 27.31
CA ASN A 339 -5.08 8.72 25.94
C ASN A 339 -4.71 10.21 25.91
N LEU A 340 -3.45 10.53 25.65
CA LEU A 340 -2.96 11.91 25.52
C LEU A 340 -2.95 12.36 24.06
N THR A 341 -3.55 13.51 23.78
CA THR A 341 -3.27 14.33 22.59
C THR A 341 -2.53 15.58 23.03
N ASN A 342 -1.27 15.72 22.64
CA ASN A 342 -0.44 16.88 23.00
C ASN A 342 -0.11 17.74 21.77
N THR A 343 -0.47 19.02 21.86
CA THR A 343 -0.04 20.10 20.97
C THR A 343 0.64 21.24 21.72
N GLY A 344 0.69 21.15 23.06
CA GLY A 344 1.32 22.11 23.96
C GLY A 344 2.72 21.71 24.42
N SER A 345 3.17 22.29 25.54
CA SER A 345 4.49 22.04 26.13
C SER A 345 4.41 21.10 27.33
N ILE A 346 5.28 20.10 27.39
CA ILE A 346 5.49 19.24 28.55
C ILE A 346 6.98 19.20 28.89
N GLN A 347 7.37 19.55 30.10
CA GLN A 347 8.78 19.52 30.48
C GLN A 347 9.25 18.08 30.74
N THR A 348 8.59 17.35 31.63
CA THR A 348 8.90 15.94 31.90
C THR A 348 7.65 15.10 31.69
N TYR A 349 7.70 14.20 30.72
CA TYR A 349 6.62 13.24 30.45
C TYR A 349 7.08 11.80 30.70
N THR A 350 6.39 11.11 31.60
CA THR A 350 6.55 9.68 31.85
C THR A 350 5.28 8.95 31.41
N GLN A 351 5.39 8.11 30.39
CA GLN A 351 4.30 7.24 29.93
C GLN A 351 4.53 5.83 30.47
N GLU A 352 3.85 5.48 31.55
CA GLU A 352 3.85 4.13 32.12
C GLU A 352 3.04 3.17 31.24
N SER A 353 1.88 3.62 30.74
CA SER A 353 1.00 2.87 29.83
C SER A 353 0.05 3.82 29.05
N GLY A 354 -0.90 3.29 28.27
CA GLY A 354 -1.86 4.09 27.49
C GLY A 354 -1.37 4.49 26.09
N ASN A 355 -2.03 5.45 25.45
CA ASN A 355 -1.64 5.93 24.12
C ASN A 355 -1.34 7.42 24.14
N THR A 356 -0.26 7.84 23.50
CA THR A 356 0.07 9.26 23.30
C THR A 356 0.16 9.58 21.83
N MET A 357 -0.48 10.67 21.42
CA MET A 357 -0.27 11.32 20.13
C MET A 357 0.36 12.69 20.35
N GLN A 358 1.58 12.84 19.87
CA GLN A 358 2.32 14.09 19.83
C GLN A 358 2.16 14.70 18.44
N SER A 359 1.22 15.64 18.29
CA SER A 359 0.89 16.28 17.02
C SER A 359 1.44 17.71 16.88
N GLY A 360 1.93 18.31 17.97
CA GLY A 360 2.58 19.62 17.97
C GLY A 360 3.20 19.98 19.32
N GLY A 361 3.81 21.17 19.43
CA GLY A 361 4.39 21.66 20.69
C GLY A 361 5.74 21.01 21.05
N THR A 362 6.03 20.85 22.34
CA THR A 362 7.34 20.39 22.82
C THR A 362 7.21 19.42 23.98
N ILE A 363 7.95 18.31 23.95
CA ILE A 363 8.24 17.48 25.12
C ILE A 363 9.73 17.58 25.39
N GLN A 364 10.16 18.19 26.50
CA GLN A 364 11.59 18.35 26.76
C GLN A 364 12.25 17.00 27.09
N THR A 365 11.61 16.19 27.94
CA THR A 365 12.07 14.84 28.31
C THR A 365 10.91 13.87 28.27
N LEU A 366 11.02 12.84 27.43
CA LEU A 366 10.09 11.73 27.32
C LEU A 366 10.75 10.44 27.83
N THR A 367 10.14 9.82 28.85
CA THR A 367 10.41 8.44 29.26
C THR A 367 9.17 7.59 29.00
N GLN A 368 9.22 6.74 27.98
CA GLN A 368 8.15 5.79 27.65
C GLN A 368 8.49 4.43 28.24
N LYS A 369 7.77 3.99 29.27
CA LYS A 369 7.93 2.65 29.86
C LYS A 369 6.96 1.62 29.30
N GLY A 370 5.83 2.06 28.74
CA GLY A 370 4.83 1.19 28.14
C GLY A 370 3.85 1.94 27.24
N GLY A 371 2.86 1.21 26.71
CA GLY A 371 1.84 1.77 25.82
C GLY A 371 2.36 2.15 24.43
N ASN A 372 1.55 2.89 23.66
CA ASN A 372 1.92 3.36 22.33
C ASN A 372 2.21 4.87 22.33
N PHE A 373 3.29 5.30 21.69
CA PHE A 373 3.60 6.70 21.46
C PHE A 373 3.66 6.97 19.95
N THR A 374 2.87 7.91 19.45
CA THR A 374 2.84 8.29 18.03
C THR A 374 3.38 9.71 17.89
N TYR A 375 4.51 9.84 17.19
CA TYR A 375 5.17 11.10 16.92
C TYR A 375 4.85 11.59 15.51
N GLN A 376 3.99 12.61 15.42
CA GLN A 376 3.51 13.17 14.16
C GLN A 376 3.93 14.64 13.96
N GLY A 377 4.22 15.40 15.03
CA GLY A 377 4.64 16.79 14.93
C GLY A 377 5.19 17.37 16.24
N GLY A 378 5.81 18.56 16.18
CA GLY A 378 6.45 19.20 17.33
C GLY A 378 7.87 18.69 17.61
N THR A 379 8.41 18.97 18.80
CA THR A 379 9.80 18.65 19.17
C THR A 379 9.86 17.75 20.41
N ILE A 380 10.74 16.74 20.38
CA ILE A 380 11.12 15.96 21.57
C ILE A 380 12.60 16.22 21.85
N GLY A 381 12.93 16.79 23.01
CA GLY A 381 14.30 17.16 23.36
C GLY A 381 15.17 15.95 23.70
N SER A 382 14.68 15.08 24.58
CA SER A 382 15.32 13.81 24.93
C SER A 382 14.28 12.69 25.00
N LEU A 383 14.62 11.54 24.40
CA LEU A 383 13.73 10.40 24.25
C LEU A 383 14.40 9.12 24.78
N LYS A 384 13.80 8.55 25.82
CA LYS A 384 14.13 7.23 26.36
C LYS A 384 12.91 6.32 26.32
N GLN A 385 13.07 5.15 25.70
CA GLN A 385 12.10 4.06 25.75
C GLN A 385 12.62 2.96 26.68
N GLU A 386 11.83 2.56 27.66
CA GLU A 386 12.06 1.40 28.51
C GLU A 386 11.11 0.24 28.13
N GLY A 387 10.05 0.52 27.36
CA GLY A 387 9.12 -0.47 26.80
C GLY A 387 8.03 0.16 25.93
N GLY A 388 7.04 -0.63 25.50
CA GLY A 388 5.94 -0.19 24.64
C GLY A 388 6.32 -0.06 23.15
N SER A 389 5.48 0.61 22.37
CA SER A 389 5.69 0.84 20.93
C SER A 389 5.85 2.33 20.62
N PHE A 390 6.90 2.70 19.88
CA PHE A 390 7.12 4.06 19.39
C PHE A 390 6.90 4.13 17.88
N ASN A 391 6.00 4.98 17.41
CA ASN A 391 5.68 5.17 16.00
C ASN A 391 6.18 6.54 15.54
N ASN A 392 7.27 6.56 14.75
CA ASN A 392 7.77 7.78 14.13
C ASN A 392 7.20 7.92 12.71
N LEU A 393 6.27 8.86 12.53
CA LEU A 393 5.61 9.00 11.24
C LEU A 393 6.46 9.78 10.24
N GLN A 394 6.98 10.97 10.59
CA GLN A 394 7.63 11.89 9.64
C GLN A 394 8.72 12.77 10.27
N GLN A 395 9.17 12.47 11.49
CA GLN A 395 10.01 13.40 12.26
C GLN A 395 11.48 12.99 12.31
N ASN A 396 12.34 13.98 12.55
CA ASN A 396 13.78 13.80 12.71
C ASN A 396 14.13 13.66 14.20
N ILE A 397 14.84 12.58 14.56
CA ILE A 397 15.30 12.30 15.92
C ILE A 397 16.83 12.17 15.87
N SER A 398 17.54 13.03 16.59
CA SER A 398 19.01 12.97 16.64
C SER A 398 19.52 11.77 17.46
N LEU A 399 18.87 11.47 18.59
CA LEU A 399 19.19 10.35 19.45
C LEU A 399 17.92 9.70 20.01
N PHE A 400 17.74 8.41 19.70
CA PHE A 400 16.71 7.56 20.28
C PHE A 400 17.36 6.50 21.15
N THR A 401 17.12 6.50 22.46
CA THR A 401 17.66 5.48 23.38
C THR A 401 16.57 4.52 23.82
N THR A 402 16.80 3.22 23.72
CA THR A 402 15.84 2.18 24.12
C THR A 402 16.46 1.08 24.97
N GLN A 403 15.69 0.58 25.93
CA GLN A 403 15.99 -0.58 26.79
C GLN A 403 15.09 -1.79 26.49
N GLY A 404 14.28 -1.70 25.42
CA GLY A 404 13.32 -2.72 24.98
C GLY A 404 12.07 -2.11 24.33
N GLY A 405 11.20 -2.97 23.78
CA GLY A 405 9.95 -2.55 23.13
C GLY A 405 10.03 -2.60 21.61
N SER A 406 9.25 -1.76 20.93
CA SER A 406 9.24 -1.70 19.46
C SER A 406 9.34 -0.27 18.93
N LEU A 407 9.94 -0.13 17.75
CA LEU A 407 10.03 1.09 16.97
C LEU A 407 9.49 0.84 15.56
N ASN A 408 8.47 1.61 15.19
CA ASN A 408 7.92 1.67 13.84
C ASN A 408 8.32 3.00 13.22
N ASN A 409 9.37 3.01 12.39
CA ASN A 409 9.83 4.20 11.68
C ASN A 409 9.31 4.18 10.24
N ILE A 410 8.34 5.05 9.93
CA ILE A 410 7.56 4.95 8.68
C ILE A 410 8.11 5.90 7.60
N GLN A 411 8.30 7.18 7.91
CA GLN A 411 8.90 8.17 7.00
C GLN A 411 9.86 9.13 7.72
N GLY A 412 10.21 8.87 8.99
CA GLY A 412 11.10 9.72 9.78
C GLY A 412 12.59 9.37 9.63
N THR A 413 13.46 10.30 10.05
CA THR A 413 14.91 10.08 10.12
C THR A 413 15.37 9.97 11.56
N ILE A 414 16.11 8.91 11.90
CA ILE A 414 16.81 8.78 13.18
C ILE A 414 18.30 8.80 12.91
N GLU A 415 19.03 9.77 13.46
CA GLU A 415 20.48 9.83 13.27
C GLU A 415 21.18 8.74 14.09
N ASN A 416 20.81 8.57 15.35
CA ASN A 416 21.41 7.57 16.24
C ASN A 416 20.33 6.83 17.03
N LEU A 417 20.18 5.53 16.79
CA LEU A 417 19.40 4.60 17.60
C LEU A 417 20.35 3.84 18.53
N LYS A 418 20.15 3.93 19.84
CA LYS A 418 20.95 3.24 20.86
C LYS A 418 20.08 2.25 21.65
N ILE A 419 20.30 0.96 21.44
CA ILE A 419 19.63 -0.14 22.14
C ILE A 419 20.53 -0.59 23.28
N THR A 420 20.26 -0.19 24.51
CA THR A 420 21.15 -0.46 25.65
C THR A 420 20.94 -1.83 26.28
N SER A 421 19.74 -2.40 26.21
CA SER A 421 19.36 -3.67 26.82
C SER A 421 18.00 -4.15 26.29
N GLY A 422 17.57 -5.36 26.67
CA GLY A 422 16.23 -5.90 26.40
C GLY A 422 15.99 -6.39 24.98
N ASP A 423 14.87 -7.09 24.78
CA ASP A 423 14.41 -7.50 23.46
C ASP A 423 13.78 -6.29 22.74
N PHE A 424 14.08 -6.12 21.45
CA PHE A 424 13.67 -4.95 20.67
C PHE A 424 13.18 -5.34 19.27
N GLU A 425 12.07 -4.76 18.83
CA GLU A 425 11.53 -4.94 17.48
C GLU A 425 11.65 -3.64 16.67
N LEU A 426 12.36 -3.70 15.55
CA LEU A 426 12.51 -2.61 14.60
C LEU A 426 11.73 -2.91 13.32
N ASN A 427 10.72 -2.10 13.03
CA ASN A 427 10.01 -2.09 11.75
C ASN A 427 10.30 -0.74 11.06
N ASN A 428 11.07 -0.74 9.97
CA ASN A 428 11.48 0.47 9.24
C ASN A 428 10.85 0.46 7.83
N MET A 429 9.66 1.02 7.73
CA MET A 429 8.79 0.89 6.56
C MET A 429 9.06 1.98 5.50
N GLN A 430 8.70 1.68 4.24
CA GLN A 430 8.59 2.54 3.04
C GLN A 430 9.71 3.57 2.73
N GLN A 431 9.97 4.56 3.59
CA GLN A 431 10.93 5.66 3.39
C GLN A 431 11.69 6.08 4.67
N GLY A 432 11.47 5.43 5.81
CA GLY A 432 12.18 5.74 7.05
C GLY A 432 13.70 5.50 6.96
N ARG A 433 14.51 6.39 7.52
CA ARG A 433 15.98 6.26 7.57
C ARG A 433 16.48 6.17 9.02
N ILE A 434 17.36 5.22 9.31
CA ILE A 434 18.16 5.21 10.54
C ILE A 434 19.64 5.24 10.14
N ALA A 435 20.41 6.25 10.56
CA ALA A 435 21.79 6.38 10.11
C ALA A 435 22.77 5.50 10.90
N ASN A 436 22.65 5.46 12.22
CA ASN A 436 23.50 4.65 13.10
C ASN A 436 22.66 3.87 14.11
N ILE A 437 22.98 2.59 14.29
CA ILE A 437 22.38 1.71 15.29
C ILE A 437 23.50 1.20 16.21
N GLU A 438 23.49 1.61 17.48
CA GLU A 438 24.37 1.10 18.53
C GLU A 438 23.63 0.10 19.41
N ILE A 439 24.23 -1.08 19.63
CA ILE A 439 23.66 -2.14 20.44
C ILE A 439 24.60 -2.42 21.62
N GLY A 440 24.17 -2.05 22.82
CA GLY A 440 24.92 -2.21 24.07
C GLY A 440 24.48 -3.39 24.95
N GLY A 441 23.43 -4.12 24.58
CA GLY A 441 22.84 -5.18 25.40
C GLY A 441 22.83 -6.56 24.77
N ASN A 442 22.47 -7.58 25.56
CA ASN A 442 22.46 -9.01 25.17
C ASN A 442 21.07 -9.54 24.77
N GLY A 443 20.13 -8.65 24.42
CA GLY A 443 18.76 -9.02 24.05
C GLY A 443 18.62 -9.55 22.63
N LYS A 444 17.41 -10.03 22.29
CA LYS A 444 17.01 -10.37 20.93
C LYS A 444 16.51 -9.13 20.21
N ILE A 445 17.10 -8.82 19.06
CA ILE A 445 16.73 -7.67 18.24
C ILE A 445 16.16 -8.21 16.94
N ASN A 446 14.84 -8.06 16.77
CA ASN A 446 14.14 -8.44 15.55
C ASN A 446 14.04 -7.23 14.64
N ILE A 447 14.54 -7.34 13.42
CA ILE A 447 14.54 -6.28 12.41
C ILE A 447 13.66 -6.79 11.27
N ASN A 448 12.39 -6.38 11.36
CA ASN A 448 11.31 -6.82 10.51
C ASN A 448 11.11 -5.78 9.41
N ASP A 449 12.02 -5.69 8.43
CA ASP A 449 11.71 -4.97 7.19
C ASP A 449 12.64 -5.27 6.03
N ASN A 450 12.17 -4.95 4.82
CA ASN A 450 12.92 -4.84 3.55
C ASN A 450 13.99 -3.74 3.66
N MET A 451 14.95 -3.91 4.57
CA MET A 451 16.10 -3.01 4.62
C MET A 451 16.86 -3.22 3.32
N ASN A 452 16.71 -2.29 2.38
CA ASN A 452 17.40 -2.32 1.10
C ASN A 452 18.85 -1.92 1.37
N ILE A 453 19.61 -2.83 1.99
CA ILE A 453 21.01 -2.70 2.33
C ILE A 453 21.78 -2.76 1.00
N GLY A 454 21.91 -1.63 0.31
CA GLY A 454 22.82 -1.52 -0.84
C GLY A 454 22.30 -0.88 -2.13
N TYR A 455 21.10 -0.32 -2.16
CA TYR A 455 20.68 0.48 -3.33
C TYR A 455 20.49 1.96 -2.95
N ASN A 456 21.58 2.71 -3.12
CA ASN A 456 21.63 4.16 -3.31
C ASN A 456 20.88 5.12 -2.35
N ASN A 457 20.39 4.74 -1.14
CA ASN A 457 19.84 5.73 -0.18
C ASN A 457 19.79 5.37 1.33
N GLY A 458 20.58 4.41 1.84
CA GLY A 458 20.55 4.17 3.30
C GLY A 458 21.47 3.07 3.81
N ILE A 459 22.75 3.37 4.02
CA ILE A 459 23.63 2.51 4.81
C ILE A 459 23.44 2.88 6.28
N SER A 460 22.73 2.07 7.04
CA SER A 460 22.75 2.13 8.51
C SER A 460 24.04 1.48 9.01
N THR A 461 24.85 2.17 9.80
CA THR A 461 25.98 1.52 10.47
C THR A 461 25.48 0.77 11.70
N PHE A 462 25.83 -0.51 11.84
CA PHE A 462 25.55 -1.30 13.03
C PHE A 462 26.82 -1.40 13.88
N ARG A 463 26.77 -0.86 15.10
CA ARG A 463 27.87 -0.95 16.07
C ARG A 463 27.41 -1.74 17.28
N ILE A 464 28.14 -2.80 17.63
CA ILE A 464 27.93 -3.54 18.88
C ILE A 464 28.93 -3.00 19.89
N ALA A 465 28.47 -2.63 21.09
CA ALA A 465 29.35 -2.16 22.15
C ALA A 465 30.18 -3.32 22.72
N ASN A 466 31.38 -3.01 23.23
CA ASN A 466 32.27 -4.01 23.83
C ASN A 466 31.55 -4.78 24.97
N GLY A 467 31.65 -6.11 24.94
CA GLY A 467 31.03 -7.02 25.92
C GLY A 467 29.54 -7.34 25.68
N ALA A 468 28.92 -6.77 24.63
CA ALA A 468 27.55 -7.11 24.25
C ALA A 468 27.50 -8.29 23.26
N ALA A 469 26.60 -9.24 23.50
CA ALA A 469 26.37 -10.44 22.70
C ALA A 469 24.88 -10.60 22.32
N PRO A 470 24.33 -9.68 21.51
CA PRO A 470 22.93 -9.73 21.08
C PRO A 470 22.67 -10.90 20.12
N THR A 471 21.38 -11.25 19.99
CA THR A 471 20.88 -12.06 18.87
C THR A 471 20.15 -11.15 17.90
N LEU A 472 20.65 -11.00 16.68
CA LEU A 472 20.06 -10.15 15.63
C LEU A 472 19.28 -11.04 14.66
N ASN A 473 17.99 -10.80 14.49
CA ASN A 473 17.15 -11.51 13.54
C ASN A 473 16.71 -10.53 12.44
N PHE A 474 16.97 -10.84 11.18
CA PHE A 474 16.54 -10.04 10.02
C PHE A 474 15.47 -10.79 9.22
N GLY A 475 14.42 -10.09 8.80
CA GLY A 475 13.36 -10.62 7.94
C GLY A 475 13.82 -10.94 6.50
N GLU A 476 13.90 -9.92 5.63
CA GLU A 476 14.43 -10.04 4.26
C GLU A 476 15.62 -9.10 4.05
N VAL A 477 16.75 -9.63 3.59
CA VAL A 477 17.95 -8.86 3.25
C VAL A 477 18.20 -8.95 1.74
N ARG A 478 18.44 -7.82 1.07
CA ARG A 478 18.83 -7.79 -0.35
C ARG A 478 20.34 -7.59 -0.51
N THR A 479 20.98 -8.28 -1.46
CA THR A 479 22.44 -8.28 -1.61
C THR A 479 22.92 -8.40 -3.06
N ALA A 480 24.21 -8.10 -3.29
CA ALA A 480 24.94 -8.27 -4.54
C ALA A 480 26.05 -9.33 -4.41
N THR A 481 26.25 -10.18 -5.42
CA THR A 481 27.26 -11.27 -5.39
C THR A 481 28.51 -10.93 -6.23
N THR A 482 29.71 -11.29 -5.74
CA THR A 482 30.97 -11.32 -6.52
C THR A 482 31.62 -12.72 -6.54
N ALA A 483 32.66 -12.92 -7.36
CA ALA A 483 33.39 -14.19 -7.51
C ALA A 483 33.91 -14.82 -6.23
N GLN A 484 34.17 -13.99 -5.21
CA GLN A 484 34.81 -14.41 -3.97
C GLN A 484 33.95 -14.07 -2.74
N GLU A 485 33.03 -13.11 -2.82
CA GLU A 485 32.20 -12.66 -1.69
C GLU A 485 30.81 -12.20 -2.16
N THR A 486 29.76 -12.55 -1.43
CA THR A 486 28.49 -11.80 -1.50
C THR A 486 28.65 -10.56 -0.61
N TYR A 487 28.19 -9.38 -1.00
CA TYR A 487 28.24 -8.21 -0.12
C TYR A 487 26.84 -7.90 0.36
N ALA A 488 26.47 -8.47 1.51
CA ALA A 488 25.46 -7.88 2.35
C ALA A 488 26.23 -7.05 3.38
N THR A 489 26.46 -5.76 3.10
CA THR A 489 27.32 -4.95 3.98
C THR A 489 26.61 -4.60 5.29
N VAL A 490 26.41 -5.58 6.18
CA VAL A 490 26.20 -5.34 7.60
C VAL A 490 27.58 -5.10 8.19
N LYS A 491 28.09 -3.87 8.08
CA LYS A 491 29.39 -3.53 8.67
C LYS A 491 29.25 -3.48 10.19
N LEU A 492 29.52 -4.62 10.85
CA LEU A 492 29.65 -4.71 12.30
C LEU A 492 31.04 -4.20 12.67
N VAL A 493 31.11 -2.96 13.15
CA VAL A 493 32.36 -2.37 13.61
C VAL A 493 32.55 -2.72 15.08
N ASP A 494 33.51 -3.60 15.37
CA ASP A 494 34.08 -3.70 16.72
C ASP A 494 35.15 -2.61 16.86
N THR A 495 35.10 -1.85 17.95
CA THR A 495 36.04 -0.75 18.19
C THR A 495 37.23 -1.17 19.05
N ASN A 496 37.28 -2.39 19.60
CA ASN A 496 38.42 -2.82 20.40
C ASN A 496 38.80 -4.28 20.14
N ASN A 497 40.07 -4.47 19.79
CA ASN A 497 40.70 -5.75 19.54
C ASN A 497 40.54 -6.75 20.71
N ALA A 498 40.35 -8.02 20.33
CA ALA A 498 40.56 -9.25 21.09
C ALA A 498 39.42 -9.79 21.99
N ASN A 499 38.90 -10.93 21.53
CA ASN A 499 38.42 -12.09 22.29
C ASN A 499 37.27 -11.89 23.29
N THR A 500 36.21 -12.66 23.01
CA THR A 500 35.13 -13.18 23.86
C THR A 500 33.76 -12.52 23.68
N THR A 501 32.81 -13.36 23.24
CA THR A 501 31.36 -13.14 23.03
C THR A 501 30.96 -12.46 21.72
N GLN A 502 30.82 -13.28 20.68
CA GLN A 502 30.39 -12.90 19.36
C GLN A 502 28.86 -12.75 19.27
N ALA A 503 28.36 -11.72 18.58
CA ALA A 503 26.93 -11.60 18.29
C ALA A 503 26.46 -12.72 17.35
N LYS A 504 25.25 -13.22 17.59
CA LYS A 504 24.59 -14.22 16.72
C LYS A 504 23.69 -13.49 15.73
N VAL A 505 23.88 -13.74 14.44
CA VAL A 505 23.06 -13.13 13.37
C VAL A 505 22.26 -14.22 12.67
N ALA A 506 20.94 -14.07 12.65
CA ALA A 506 20.03 -14.92 11.90
C ALA A 506 19.29 -14.09 10.83
N ILE A 507 19.16 -14.64 9.62
CA ILE A 507 18.46 -14.01 8.49
C ILE A 507 17.40 -15.00 8.00
N ASP A 508 16.12 -14.62 8.01
CA ASP A 508 15.03 -15.48 7.56
C ASP A 508 15.06 -15.69 6.04
N LYS A 509 15.28 -14.63 5.26
CA LYS A 509 15.40 -14.67 3.80
C LYS A 509 16.47 -13.72 3.26
N LEU A 510 17.35 -14.22 2.41
CA LEU A 510 18.32 -13.43 1.65
C LEU A 510 17.95 -13.42 0.16
N THR A 511 17.69 -12.25 -0.40
CA THR A 511 17.39 -12.07 -1.83
C THR A 511 18.62 -11.50 -2.56
N ILE A 512 19.16 -12.25 -3.51
CA ILE A 512 20.25 -11.80 -4.37
C ILE A 512 19.64 -10.97 -5.51
N ALA A 513 19.95 -9.68 -5.55
CA ALA A 513 19.41 -8.76 -6.55
C ALA A 513 20.42 -8.40 -7.64
N LEU A 514 21.71 -8.72 -7.45
CA LEU A 514 22.78 -8.43 -8.40
C LEU A 514 23.82 -9.55 -8.47
N VAL A 515 24.37 -9.76 -9.66
CA VAL A 515 25.48 -10.69 -9.93
C VAL A 515 26.61 -9.96 -10.64
N SER A 516 27.83 -9.98 -10.08
CA SER A 516 29.00 -9.34 -10.69
C SER A 516 29.50 -10.03 -11.95
N GLU A 517 30.35 -9.31 -12.71
CA GLU A 517 31.07 -9.86 -13.86
C GLU A 517 32.05 -11.00 -13.51
N ASP A 518 32.56 -11.04 -12.28
CA ASP A 518 33.54 -12.05 -11.87
C ASP A 518 32.87 -13.33 -11.34
N THR A 519 31.54 -13.32 -11.13
CA THR A 519 30.83 -14.45 -10.51
C THR A 519 31.00 -15.71 -11.34
N GLN A 520 31.61 -16.75 -10.74
CA GLN A 520 31.73 -18.06 -11.34
C GLN A 520 30.40 -18.82 -11.20
N ILE A 521 29.79 -19.14 -12.34
CA ILE A 521 28.60 -19.99 -12.40
C ILE A 521 29.01 -21.44 -12.05
N GLY A 522 28.12 -22.19 -11.41
CA GLY A 522 28.36 -23.57 -10.98
C GLY A 522 29.24 -23.70 -9.74
N LYS A 523 29.56 -22.58 -9.06
CA LYS A 523 30.29 -22.57 -7.79
C LYS A 523 29.35 -22.17 -6.65
N SER A 524 29.55 -22.82 -5.51
CA SER A 524 28.86 -22.46 -4.27
C SER A 524 29.47 -21.16 -3.73
N VAL A 525 28.66 -20.13 -3.56
CA VAL A 525 29.08 -18.86 -2.93
C VAL A 525 28.69 -18.91 -1.46
N SER A 526 29.67 -18.70 -0.57
CA SER A 526 29.44 -18.62 0.88
C SER A 526 28.68 -17.34 1.23
N LEU A 527 27.54 -17.50 1.88
CA LEU A 527 26.72 -16.39 2.38
C LEU A 527 27.12 -15.99 3.81
N ALA A 528 27.89 -16.82 4.52
CA ALA A 528 28.30 -16.56 5.89
C ALA A 528 29.42 -15.50 6.01
N ASN A 529 30.39 -15.48 5.09
CA ASN A 529 31.47 -14.47 5.07
C ASN A 529 31.00 -13.11 4.52
N SER A 530 29.86 -13.12 3.85
CA SER A 530 29.32 -12.05 3.03
C SER A 530 28.62 -10.95 3.82
N VAL A 531 28.32 -11.24 5.08
CA VAL A 531 27.68 -10.33 6.05
C VAL A 531 28.73 -9.64 6.92
N SER A 532 29.99 -10.07 6.87
CA SER A 532 31.12 -9.46 7.58
C SER A 532 32.14 -8.97 6.54
N GLY A 533 31.96 -7.74 6.04
CA GLY A 533 32.96 -7.13 5.16
C GLY A 533 34.37 -7.32 5.72
N ALA A 534 35.29 -7.74 4.84
CA ALA A 534 36.65 -8.18 5.13
C ALA A 534 37.28 -7.55 6.39
N ALA A 535 37.78 -8.41 7.29
CA ALA A 535 38.56 -8.09 8.49
C ALA A 535 37.82 -7.58 9.76
N ASN A 536 36.67 -8.14 10.13
CA ASN A 536 36.09 -7.90 11.47
C ASN A 536 36.07 -9.16 12.33
N THR A 537 36.94 -9.20 13.35
CA THR A 537 37.14 -10.28 14.33
C THR A 537 36.01 -10.39 15.38
N GLY A 538 34.89 -9.68 15.20
CA GLY A 538 33.82 -9.53 16.22
C GLY A 538 32.46 -10.15 15.87
N VAL A 539 32.27 -10.71 14.68
CA VAL A 539 30.99 -11.32 14.26
C VAL A 539 31.06 -12.84 14.36
N GLY A 540 30.10 -13.45 15.04
CA GLY A 540 29.98 -14.91 15.14
C GLY A 540 29.04 -15.47 14.10
N ASN A 541 28.98 -16.81 14.04
CA ASN A 541 28.19 -17.62 13.11
C ASN A 541 26.94 -16.90 12.57
N VAL A 542 27.01 -16.44 11.31
CA VAL A 542 25.88 -15.91 10.55
C VAL A 542 25.07 -17.10 10.04
N TYR A 543 23.76 -17.11 10.29
CA TYR A 543 22.86 -18.17 9.89
C TYR A 543 21.74 -17.62 8.99
N VAL A 544 21.73 -18.04 7.73
CA VAL A 544 20.66 -17.76 6.76
C VAL A 544 19.73 -18.97 6.71
N LYS A 545 18.42 -18.74 6.82
CA LYS A 545 17.38 -19.78 6.79
C LYS A 545 16.92 -20.08 5.36
N SER A 546 16.83 -19.07 4.51
CA SER A 546 16.55 -19.23 3.08
C SER A 546 17.27 -18.17 2.26
N ALA A 547 17.71 -18.52 1.05
CA ALA A 547 18.28 -17.58 0.10
C ALA A 547 17.81 -17.89 -1.32
N ASP A 548 17.56 -16.86 -2.11
CA ASP A 548 17.09 -17.00 -3.50
C ASP A 548 17.46 -15.76 -4.33
N PHE A 549 17.36 -15.88 -5.65
CA PHE A 549 17.56 -14.77 -6.59
C PHE A 549 16.29 -13.93 -6.74
N SER A 550 16.44 -12.64 -7.05
CA SER A 550 15.33 -11.76 -7.42
C SER A 550 14.62 -12.27 -8.67
N GLN A 551 13.37 -11.84 -8.87
CA GLN A 551 12.61 -12.23 -10.07
C GLN A 551 13.29 -11.76 -11.35
N ASP A 552 13.83 -10.54 -11.36
CA ASP A 552 14.56 -9.96 -12.49
C ASP A 552 15.78 -10.82 -12.87
N LEU A 553 16.56 -11.27 -11.88
CA LEU A 553 17.69 -12.18 -12.13
C LEU A 553 17.24 -13.57 -12.59
N LYS A 554 16.10 -14.07 -12.10
CA LYS A 554 15.52 -15.34 -12.59
C LYS A 554 15.08 -15.24 -14.04
N GLN A 555 14.42 -14.16 -14.43
CA GLN A 555 14.06 -13.87 -15.82
C GLN A 555 15.31 -13.72 -16.70
N SER A 556 16.44 -13.29 -16.12
CA SER A 556 17.73 -13.21 -16.80
C SER A 556 18.42 -14.55 -17.03
N GLY A 557 17.94 -15.62 -16.39
CA GLY A 557 18.54 -16.95 -16.43
C GLY A 557 19.23 -17.39 -15.14
N PHE A 558 19.42 -16.53 -14.14
CA PHE A 558 20.08 -16.93 -12.89
C PHE A 558 19.13 -17.69 -11.95
N TYR A 559 19.63 -18.79 -11.42
CA TYR A 559 18.94 -19.52 -10.37
C TYR A 559 19.95 -20.21 -9.47
N GLY A 560 19.50 -20.80 -8.37
CA GLY A 560 20.39 -21.55 -7.51
C GLY A 560 19.67 -22.33 -6.43
N LYS A 561 20.42 -23.22 -5.80
CA LYS A 561 19.93 -23.99 -4.65
C LYS A 561 20.69 -23.54 -3.42
N PHE A 562 19.97 -22.99 -2.45
CA PHE A 562 20.53 -22.68 -1.15
C PHE A 562 20.71 -23.94 -0.30
N ASN A 563 21.86 -24.07 0.36
CA ASN A 563 22.18 -25.14 1.29
C ASN A 563 22.37 -24.57 2.70
N ALA A 564 21.38 -24.81 3.56
CA ALA A 564 21.35 -24.27 4.92
C ALA A 564 22.46 -24.84 5.83
N GLN A 565 22.96 -26.05 5.57
CA GLN A 565 24.02 -26.67 6.37
C GLN A 565 25.38 -26.03 6.11
N THR A 566 25.66 -25.71 4.84
CA THR A 566 26.94 -25.12 4.41
C THR A 566 26.89 -23.61 4.31
N GLN A 567 25.70 -23.00 4.43
CA GLN A 567 25.47 -21.56 4.28
C GLN A 567 25.95 -21.04 2.93
N THR A 568 25.78 -21.84 1.87
CA THR A 568 26.15 -21.47 0.50
C THR A 568 24.95 -21.51 -0.43
N ILE A 569 25.01 -20.74 -1.51
CA ILE A 569 24.10 -20.89 -2.65
C ILE A 569 24.88 -21.29 -3.89
N ASP A 570 24.42 -22.33 -4.57
CA ASP A 570 24.99 -22.74 -5.85
C ASP A 570 24.46 -21.82 -6.95
N THR A 571 25.33 -20.99 -7.53
CA THR A 571 24.96 -20.14 -8.66
C THR A 571 24.80 -21.02 -9.90
N ARG A 572 23.67 -20.92 -10.60
CA ARG A 572 23.40 -21.62 -11.86
C ARG A 572 22.82 -20.64 -12.86
N PHE A 573 22.95 -20.99 -14.13
CA PHE A 573 22.44 -20.19 -15.23
C PHE A 573 21.69 -21.07 -16.22
N ASN A 574 20.48 -20.67 -16.60
CA ASN A 574 19.76 -21.26 -17.72
C ASN A 574 20.19 -20.53 -18.99
N ALA A 575 21.08 -21.16 -19.75
CA ALA A 575 21.67 -20.56 -20.93
C ALA A 575 20.66 -20.32 -22.08
N ASN A 576 19.51 -21.01 -22.07
CA ASN A 576 18.38 -20.72 -22.98
C ASN A 576 17.77 -19.33 -22.78
N LEU A 577 17.82 -18.80 -21.55
CA LEU A 577 17.38 -17.45 -21.20
C LEU A 577 18.48 -16.38 -21.44
N GLY A 578 19.64 -16.80 -21.96
CA GLY A 578 20.72 -15.94 -22.48
C GLY A 578 20.29 -15.16 -23.72
N ALA A 579 20.88 -13.99 -23.98
CA ALA A 579 20.67 -13.21 -25.20
C ALA A 579 20.98 -14.03 -26.46
N ALA A 580 22.03 -14.84 -26.41
CA ALA A 580 22.42 -15.71 -27.49
C ALA A 580 21.44 -16.86 -27.71
N GLY A 581 20.87 -17.41 -26.64
CA GLY A 581 19.85 -18.46 -26.74
C GLY A 581 18.53 -17.93 -27.28
N LEU A 582 18.04 -16.82 -26.71
CA LEU A 582 16.82 -16.14 -27.14
C LEU A 582 16.92 -15.67 -28.59
N PHE A 583 18.04 -15.06 -28.98
CA PHE A 583 18.29 -14.66 -30.37
C PHE A 583 18.30 -15.86 -31.31
N SER A 584 19.06 -16.92 -30.99
CA SER A 584 19.19 -18.09 -31.86
C SER A 584 17.82 -18.75 -32.10
N GLN A 585 17.04 -18.96 -31.05
CA GLN A 585 15.71 -19.56 -31.16
C GLN A 585 14.74 -18.68 -31.96
N ALA A 586 14.67 -17.38 -31.65
CA ALA A 586 13.81 -16.44 -32.37
C ALA A 586 14.18 -16.34 -33.86
N PHE A 587 15.48 -16.28 -34.16
CA PHE A 587 16.02 -16.13 -35.50
C PHE A 587 15.80 -17.39 -36.36
N ILE A 588 16.03 -18.59 -35.81
CA ILE A 588 15.81 -19.84 -36.55
C ILE A 588 14.32 -20.05 -36.84
N ASN A 589 13.44 -19.76 -35.87
CA ASN A 589 11.99 -19.79 -36.09
C ASN A 589 11.56 -18.79 -37.17
N GLN A 590 12.21 -17.63 -37.25
CA GLN A 590 12.02 -16.67 -38.33
C GLN A 590 12.44 -17.24 -39.69
N LEU A 591 13.58 -17.95 -39.81
CA LEU A 591 14.02 -18.53 -41.08
C LEU A 591 13.02 -19.55 -41.65
N GLY A 592 12.54 -20.48 -40.81
CA GLY A 592 11.56 -21.50 -41.23
C GLY A 592 10.26 -20.88 -41.76
N ARG A 593 9.74 -19.88 -41.04
CA ARG A 593 8.57 -19.11 -41.43
C ARG A 593 8.79 -18.33 -42.73
N ARG A 594 9.92 -17.63 -42.85
CA ARG A 594 10.28 -16.82 -44.02
C ARG A 594 10.40 -17.67 -45.28
N SER A 595 11.01 -18.85 -45.17
CA SER A 595 11.11 -19.80 -46.28
C SER A 595 9.73 -20.22 -46.81
N LEU A 596 8.78 -20.58 -45.93
CA LEU A 596 7.42 -20.94 -46.34
C LEU A 596 6.66 -19.75 -46.97
N LEU A 597 6.82 -18.55 -46.40
CA LEU A 597 6.23 -17.33 -46.95
C LEU A 597 6.75 -17.01 -48.35
N PHE A 598 8.08 -17.01 -48.54
CA PHE A 598 8.68 -16.75 -49.84
C PHE A 598 8.35 -17.84 -50.86
N ASP A 599 8.38 -19.11 -50.49
CA ASP A 599 7.92 -20.20 -51.37
C ASP A 599 6.52 -19.91 -51.92
N SER A 600 5.61 -19.48 -51.06
CA SER A 600 4.25 -19.13 -51.45
C SER A 600 4.19 -17.96 -52.41
N PHE A 601 4.93 -16.88 -52.11
CA PHE A 601 5.02 -15.70 -52.95
C PHE A 601 5.63 -15.98 -54.33
N LEU A 602 6.73 -16.72 -54.37
CA LEU A 602 7.44 -17.08 -55.58
C LEU A 602 6.62 -18.05 -56.42
N ASN A 603 5.93 -19.01 -55.80
CA ASN A 603 4.98 -19.89 -56.49
C ASN A 603 3.86 -19.10 -57.17
N GLU A 604 3.24 -18.14 -56.48
CA GLU A 604 2.21 -17.25 -57.06
C GLU A 604 2.75 -16.44 -58.24
N ALA A 605 4.00 -15.99 -58.19
CA ALA A 605 4.64 -15.25 -59.27
C ALA A 605 4.92 -16.16 -60.48
N SER A 606 5.51 -17.34 -60.28
CA SER A 606 5.76 -18.31 -61.36
C SER A 606 4.48 -18.78 -62.03
N ARG A 607 3.37 -18.91 -61.28
CA ARG A 607 2.05 -19.29 -61.85
C ARG A 607 1.42 -18.17 -62.66
N ALA A 608 1.55 -16.92 -62.19
CA ALA A 608 1.10 -15.75 -62.95
C ALA A 608 1.86 -15.66 -64.27
N SER A 609 3.18 -15.81 -64.22
CA SER A 609 4.06 -15.96 -65.38
C SER A 609 3.54 -17.05 -66.32
N LEU A 610 3.48 -18.33 -65.89
CA LEU A 610 3.01 -19.45 -66.73
C LEU A 610 1.63 -19.23 -67.37
N ARG A 611 0.70 -18.61 -66.62
CA ARG A 611 -0.62 -18.23 -67.15
C ARG A 611 -0.48 -17.27 -68.34
N TYR A 612 0.37 -16.25 -68.21
CA TYR A 612 0.60 -15.27 -69.26
C TYR A 612 1.28 -15.85 -70.49
N LYS A 613 2.32 -16.67 -70.34
CA LYS A 613 2.95 -17.36 -71.48
C LYS A 613 1.95 -18.15 -72.31
N ARG A 614 0.94 -18.72 -71.67
CA ARG A 614 -0.12 -19.46 -72.37
C ARG A 614 -1.15 -18.55 -73.05
N THR A 615 -1.56 -17.46 -72.41
CA THR A 615 -2.56 -16.53 -72.99
C THR A 615 -1.96 -15.54 -73.99
N GLN A 616 -0.66 -15.29 -73.89
CA GLN A 616 0.14 -14.35 -74.68
C GLN A 616 1.48 -15.03 -75.04
N PRO A 617 1.50 -15.90 -76.07
CA PRO A 617 2.66 -16.73 -76.42
C PRO A 617 3.95 -15.97 -76.70
N ASP A 618 3.84 -14.70 -77.13
CA ASP A 618 4.97 -13.82 -77.40
C ASP A 618 5.67 -13.31 -76.14
N THR A 619 5.06 -13.49 -74.95
CA THR A 619 5.67 -13.12 -73.68
C THR A 619 6.93 -13.95 -73.46
N ASN A 620 8.09 -13.32 -73.44
CA ASN A 620 9.36 -14.02 -73.18
C ASN A 620 9.98 -13.61 -71.84
N PHE A 621 9.49 -12.53 -71.26
CA PHE A 621 9.98 -11.98 -70.01
C PHE A 621 8.87 -11.32 -69.20
N ASP A 622 8.94 -11.43 -67.88
CA ASP A 622 8.08 -10.67 -66.97
C ASP A 622 8.80 -10.28 -65.69
N ILE A 623 8.31 -9.23 -65.04
CA ILE A 623 8.84 -8.72 -63.77
C ILE A 623 7.73 -8.57 -62.75
N PHE A 624 8.06 -8.72 -61.48
CA PHE A 624 7.17 -8.34 -60.39
C PHE A 624 7.92 -7.64 -59.26
N VAL A 625 7.17 -6.82 -58.54
CA VAL A 625 7.58 -6.18 -57.29
C VAL A 625 6.47 -6.42 -56.26
N ARG A 626 6.86 -6.81 -55.05
CA ARG A 626 5.96 -7.15 -53.95
C ARG A 626 6.46 -6.58 -52.62
N PRO A 627 6.04 -5.37 -52.23
CA PRO A 627 6.08 -4.97 -50.83
C PRO A 627 5.18 -5.85 -49.97
N TYR A 628 5.62 -6.13 -48.75
CA TYR A 628 4.84 -6.85 -47.74
C TYR A 628 5.13 -6.31 -46.33
N TYR A 629 4.17 -6.53 -45.44
CA TYR A 629 4.26 -6.25 -44.02
C TYR A 629 3.66 -7.41 -43.24
N SER A 630 4.36 -7.85 -42.20
CA SER A 630 3.95 -8.95 -41.33
C SER A 630 3.97 -8.54 -39.87
N LYS A 631 2.93 -8.90 -39.13
CA LYS A 631 2.96 -8.94 -37.66
C LYS A 631 3.27 -10.37 -37.21
N ILE A 632 4.17 -10.52 -36.26
CA ILE A 632 4.73 -11.80 -35.83
C ILE A 632 4.53 -11.95 -34.32
N LYS A 633 4.18 -13.15 -33.88
CA LYS A 633 4.30 -13.57 -32.49
C LYS A 633 5.11 -14.85 -32.42
N THR A 634 6.08 -14.93 -31.53
CA THR A 634 6.95 -16.11 -31.37
C THR A 634 6.95 -16.54 -29.90
N ASP A 635 6.72 -17.82 -29.67
CA ASP A 635 6.85 -18.44 -28.36
C ASP A 635 8.29 -18.94 -28.24
N LEU A 636 8.96 -18.61 -27.13
CA LEU A 636 10.33 -19.00 -26.85
C LEU A 636 10.33 -20.00 -25.69
N ALA A 637 11.24 -20.96 -25.75
CA ALA A 637 11.37 -21.96 -24.69
C ALA A 637 11.77 -21.27 -23.38
N ASP A 638 11.25 -21.75 -22.26
CA ASP A 638 11.52 -21.26 -20.90
C ASP A 638 11.07 -19.81 -20.60
N ILE A 639 10.41 -19.11 -21.54
CA ILE A 639 9.77 -17.81 -21.30
C ILE A 639 8.24 -17.97 -21.38
N PRO A 640 7.49 -17.63 -20.30
CA PRO A 640 6.02 -17.74 -20.30
C PRO A 640 5.31 -16.79 -21.27
N GLU A 641 5.94 -15.67 -21.61
CA GLU A 641 5.39 -14.61 -22.45
C GLU A 641 5.90 -14.67 -23.90
N LYS A 642 5.05 -14.24 -24.85
CA LYS A 642 5.35 -14.30 -26.29
C LYS A 642 6.17 -13.09 -26.72
N ALA A 643 7.16 -13.31 -27.60
CA ALA A 643 7.84 -12.23 -28.29
C ALA A 643 6.93 -11.64 -29.37
N ASP A 644 6.72 -10.32 -29.35
CA ASP A 644 6.00 -9.58 -30.38
C ASP A 644 6.98 -9.00 -31.39
N GLY A 645 6.66 -9.11 -32.68
CA GLY A 645 7.54 -8.62 -33.72
C GLY A 645 6.82 -8.12 -34.97
N THR A 646 7.57 -7.42 -35.80
CA THR A 646 7.13 -6.92 -37.10
C THR A 646 8.18 -7.22 -38.15
N SER A 647 7.74 -7.47 -39.38
CA SER A 647 8.60 -7.65 -40.55
C SER A 647 8.06 -6.81 -41.69
N SER A 648 8.93 -6.16 -42.44
CA SER A 648 8.55 -5.42 -43.63
C SER A 648 9.61 -5.58 -44.68
N GLY A 649 9.21 -5.78 -45.93
CA GLY A 649 10.18 -6.01 -47.00
C GLY A 649 9.62 -5.77 -48.38
N ILE A 650 10.53 -5.78 -49.35
CA ILE A 650 10.23 -5.72 -50.77
C ILE A 650 10.90 -6.91 -51.43
N LEU A 651 10.08 -7.77 -52.06
CA LEU A 651 10.54 -8.86 -52.92
C LEU A 651 10.35 -8.43 -54.38
N ALA A 652 11.39 -8.54 -55.19
CA ALA A 652 11.32 -8.28 -56.62
C ALA A 652 12.01 -9.38 -57.40
N GLY A 653 11.56 -9.61 -58.63
CA GLY A 653 12.20 -10.59 -59.50
C GLY A 653 11.64 -10.54 -60.90
N GLY A 654 12.21 -11.37 -61.76
CA GLY A 654 11.73 -11.55 -63.11
C GLY A 654 11.84 -13.00 -63.56
N HIS A 655 11.04 -13.34 -64.55
CA HIS A 655 11.00 -14.65 -65.16
C HIS A 655 11.43 -14.57 -66.63
N THR A 656 12.13 -15.59 -67.11
CA THR A 656 12.49 -15.77 -68.52
C THR A 656 12.13 -17.17 -68.96
N TYR A 657 11.57 -17.27 -70.16
CA TYR A 657 11.15 -18.52 -70.76
C TYR A 657 12.22 -19.10 -71.68
N PHE A 658 12.48 -20.40 -71.55
CA PHE A 658 13.31 -21.16 -72.47
C PHE A 658 12.57 -22.45 -72.84
N ASP A 659 12.06 -22.55 -74.08
CA ASP A 659 11.26 -23.67 -74.58
C ASP A 659 10.21 -24.16 -73.54
N ASN A 660 10.47 -25.30 -72.91
CA ASN A 660 9.59 -25.94 -71.92
C ASN A 660 10.00 -25.64 -70.46
N SER A 661 10.75 -24.58 -70.22
CA SER A 661 11.29 -24.23 -68.91
C SER A 661 11.14 -22.75 -68.58
N LEU A 662 11.17 -22.47 -67.28
CA LEU A 662 11.01 -21.16 -66.70
C LEU A 662 12.13 -20.95 -65.68
N LEU A 663 12.94 -19.91 -65.90
CA LEU A 663 13.92 -19.44 -64.94
C LEU A 663 13.40 -18.17 -64.29
N MET A 664 13.54 -18.08 -62.98
CA MET A 664 13.22 -16.92 -62.18
C MET A 664 14.48 -16.48 -61.44
N LEU A 665 14.80 -15.19 -61.50
CA LEU A 665 15.79 -14.56 -60.63
C LEU A 665 15.08 -13.55 -59.73
N TYR A 666 15.40 -13.55 -58.43
CA TYR A 666 14.73 -12.71 -57.47
C TYR A 666 15.63 -12.26 -56.34
N GLY A 667 15.30 -11.11 -55.75
CA GLY A 667 15.96 -10.58 -54.56
C GLY A 667 14.96 -9.92 -53.62
N ALA A 668 15.31 -9.88 -52.33
CA ALA A 668 14.50 -9.22 -51.33
C ALA A 668 15.36 -8.46 -50.31
N VAL A 669 14.80 -7.36 -49.81
CA VAL A 669 15.28 -6.67 -48.62
C VAL A 669 14.18 -6.71 -47.57
N GLU A 670 14.54 -7.07 -46.33
CA GLU A 670 13.60 -7.23 -45.23
C GLU A 670 14.17 -6.61 -43.95
N LYS A 671 13.35 -5.80 -43.28
CA LYS A 671 13.60 -5.32 -41.92
C LYS A 671 12.71 -6.05 -40.94
N ASN A 672 13.27 -6.50 -39.83
CA ASN A 672 12.51 -7.11 -38.74
C ASN A 672 12.84 -6.43 -37.42
N LYS A 673 11.81 -6.28 -36.59
CA LYS A 673 11.94 -5.82 -35.21
C LYS A 673 11.25 -6.81 -34.31
N THR A 674 11.91 -7.25 -33.25
CA THR A 674 11.34 -8.19 -32.29
C THR A 674 11.59 -7.70 -30.88
N HIS A 675 10.52 -7.65 -30.09
CA HIS A 675 10.54 -7.28 -28.69
C HIS A 675 10.09 -8.47 -27.83
N LEU A 676 10.86 -8.78 -26.78
CA LEU A 676 10.45 -9.75 -25.76
C LEU A 676 9.85 -9.01 -24.55
N ALA A 677 9.11 -9.76 -23.73
CA ALA A 677 8.45 -9.28 -22.51
C ALA A 677 9.30 -8.32 -21.67
N ASP A 678 8.66 -7.27 -21.17
CA ASP A 678 9.26 -6.20 -20.36
C ASP A 678 10.52 -5.54 -20.98
N ASP A 679 10.68 -5.61 -22.31
CA ASP A 679 11.87 -5.15 -23.05
C ASP A 679 13.19 -5.80 -22.58
N VAL A 680 13.10 -6.96 -21.93
CA VAL A 680 14.26 -7.69 -21.37
C VAL A 680 15.27 -8.05 -22.45
N PHE A 681 14.81 -8.36 -23.67
CA PHE A 681 15.66 -8.61 -24.83
C PHE A 681 14.98 -8.18 -26.13
N ASN A 682 15.69 -7.44 -26.96
CA ASN A 682 15.20 -6.86 -28.19
C ASN A 682 16.20 -7.09 -29.32
N PHE A 683 15.73 -7.32 -30.54
CA PHE A 683 16.60 -7.29 -31.71
C PHE A 683 15.94 -6.69 -32.95
N ASP A 684 16.73 -5.87 -33.63
CA ASP A 684 16.40 -5.28 -34.93
C ASP A 684 17.32 -5.90 -35.98
N SER A 685 16.77 -6.36 -37.10
CA SER A 685 17.57 -7.02 -38.15
C SER A 685 17.24 -6.57 -39.56
N ASP A 686 18.29 -6.44 -40.37
CA ASP A 686 18.24 -6.17 -41.80
C ASP A 686 18.72 -7.41 -42.56
N THR A 687 17.88 -7.92 -43.46
CA THR A 687 18.18 -9.09 -44.31
C THR A 687 18.21 -8.68 -45.77
N PHE A 688 19.27 -9.12 -46.47
CA PHE A 688 19.34 -9.15 -47.91
C PHE A 688 19.24 -10.59 -48.40
N LEU A 689 18.44 -10.84 -49.43
CA LEU A 689 18.23 -12.15 -50.02
C LEU A 689 18.40 -12.08 -51.54
N LEU A 690 19.00 -13.12 -52.11
CA LEU A 690 19.10 -13.35 -53.54
C LEU A 690 18.83 -14.82 -53.83
N GLY A 691 18.05 -15.11 -54.87
CA GLY A 691 17.72 -16.47 -55.24
C GLY A 691 17.38 -16.66 -56.70
N SER A 692 17.35 -17.93 -57.09
CA SER A 692 16.97 -18.40 -58.41
C SER A 692 16.05 -19.60 -58.29
N LYS A 693 14.98 -19.62 -59.08
CA LYS A 693 14.07 -20.75 -59.17
C LYS A 693 13.95 -21.18 -60.62
N TYR A 694 14.18 -22.46 -60.87
CA TYR A 694 14.09 -23.06 -62.19
C TYR A 694 13.01 -24.14 -62.18
N SER A 695 12.14 -24.16 -63.18
CA SER A 695 11.15 -25.21 -63.38
C SER A 695 11.12 -25.64 -64.84
N ILE A 696 11.03 -26.94 -65.07
CA ILE A 696 10.88 -27.56 -66.38
C ILE A 696 9.56 -28.32 -66.43
N GLU A 697 8.83 -28.18 -67.54
CA GLU A 697 7.66 -28.98 -67.84
C GLU A 697 8.11 -30.40 -68.21
N LEU A 698 7.64 -31.38 -67.44
CA LEU A 698 7.99 -32.79 -67.59
C LEU A 698 6.97 -33.54 -68.45
N ALA A 699 5.70 -33.14 -68.37
CA ALA A 699 4.61 -33.73 -69.13
C ALA A 699 3.45 -32.74 -69.28
N GLN A 700 2.77 -32.82 -70.43
CA GLN A 700 1.58 -32.02 -70.73
C GLN A 700 0.47 -32.92 -71.28
N SER A 701 -0.76 -32.61 -70.90
CA SER A 701 -1.99 -33.23 -71.40
C SER A 701 -3.09 -32.17 -71.52
N HIS A 702 -4.22 -32.53 -72.12
CA HIS A 702 -5.37 -31.62 -72.22
C HIS A 702 -6.00 -31.28 -70.85
N ILE A 703 -5.75 -32.06 -69.78
CA ILE A 703 -6.29 -31.80 -68.43
C ILE A 703 -5.27 -31.18 -67.46
N GLY A 704 -3.99 -31.09 -67.85
CA GLY A 704 -2.98 -30.58 -66.92
C GLY A 704 -1.54 -30.70 -67.38
N GLN A 705 -0.65 -30.09 -66.59
CA GLN A 705 0.80 -30.02 -66.81
C GLN A 705 1.54 -30.45 -65.54
N LEU A 706 2.62 -31.21 -65.70
CA LEU A 706 3.51 -31.62 -64.62
C LEU A 706 4.85 -30.86 -64.74
N PHE A 707 5.32 -30.30 -63.64
CA PHE A 707 6.56 -29.54 -63.55
C PHE A 707 7.49 -30.15 -62.50
N GLY A 708 8.77 -30.21 -62.82
CA GLY A 708 9.85 -30.44 -61.85
C GLY A 708 10.70 -29.18 -61.74
N GLY A 709 11.27 -28.91 -60.57
CA GLY A 709 12.08 -27.73 -60.42
C GLY A 709 12.95 -27.70 -59.18
N VAL A 710 13.80 -26.68 -59.14
CA VAL A 710 14.72 -26.37 -58.05
C VAL A 710 14.60 -24.90 -57.67
N ASP A 711 14.59 -24.59 -56.37
CA ASP A 711 14.69 -23.23 -55.83
C ASP A 711 15.94 -23.18 -54.95
N ILE A 712 16.84 -22.24 -55.23
CA ILE A 712 18.06 -22.01 -54.47
C ILE A 712 18.13 -20.53 -54.12
N ARG A 713 18.39 -20.23 -52.84
CA ARG A 713 18.56 -18.86 -52.36
C ARG A 713 19.62 -18.76 -51.29
N GLY A 714 20.27 -17.61 -51.24
CA GLY A 714 21.18 -17.19 -50.19
C GLY A 714 20.67 -15.93 -49.51
N SER A 715 20.94 -15.79 -48.22
CA SER A 715 20.62 -14.58 -47.47
C SER A 715 21.73 -14.20 -46.50
N TYR A 716 21.89 -12.90 -46.32
CA TYR A 716 22.73 -12.28 -45.31
C TYR A 716 21.85 -11.46 -44.38
N THR A 717 21.98 -11.67 -43.06
CA THR A 717 21.27 -10.90 -42.05
C THR A 717 22.25 -10.28 -41.06
N LYS A 718 22.11 -8.97 -40.81
CA LYS A 718 22.72 -8.28 -39.66
C LYS A 718 21.63 -8.03 -38.64
N ALA A 719 21.89 -8.30 -37.36
CA ALA A 719 20.97 -8.02 -36.27
C ALA A 719 21.68 -7.26 -35.15
N ASP A 720 21.09 -6.16 -34.72
CA ASP A 720 21.51 -5.38 -33.57
C ASP A 720 20.70 -5.89 -32.36
N LEU A 721 21.41 -6.28 -31.30
CA LEU A 721 20.86 -6.92 -30.12
C LEU A 721 20.91 -5.96 -28.94
N GLU A 722 19.86 -5.94 -28.14
CA GLU A 722 19.77 -5.16 -26.92
C GLU A 722 19.16 -6.01 -25.80
N ARG A 723 19.70 -5.87 -24.59
CA ARG A 723 19.20 -6.57 -23.41
C ARG A 723 19.25 -5.67 -22.18
N GLU A 724 18.14 -5.58 -21.46
CA GLU A 724 18.02 -4.88 -20.18
C GLU A 724 17.25 -5.74 -19.16
N PRO A 725 17.92 -6.73 -18.53
CA PRO A 725 17.25 -7.63 -17.58
C PRO A 725 16.89 -7.01 -16.24
N VAL A 726 17.58 -5.93 -15.85
CA VAL A 726 17.37 -5.19 -14.61
C VAL A 726 17.45 -3.71 -14.97
N SER A 727 16.50 -2.91 -14.49
CA SER A 727 16.43 -1.49 -14.83
C SER A 727 17.76 -0.76 -14.57
N GLY A 728 18.28 -0.10 -15.61
CA GLY A 728 19.57 0.60 -15.59
C GLY A 728 20.77 -0.24 -16.05
N PHE A 729 20.59 -1.53 -16.38
CA PHE A 729 21.65 -2.44 -16.79
C PHE A 729 21.48 -2.92 -18.23
N LYS A 730 21.99 -2.13 -19.16
CA LYS A 730 21.86 -2.37 -20.60
C LYS A 730 23.12 -2.99 -21.20
N SER A 731 22.94 -4.00 -22.04
CA SER A 731 23.97 -4.60 -22.88
C SER A 731 23.53 -4.67 -24.34
N GLN A 732 24.48 -4.57 -25.26
CA GLN A 732 24.25 -4.49 -26.70
C GLN A 732 25.26 -5.35 -27.47
N GLY A 733 24.85 -5.91 -28.60
CA GLY A 733 25.70 -6.72 -29.46
C GLY A 733 25.28 -6.68 -30.92
N ASP A 734 26.14 -7.16 -31.81
CA ASP A 734 25.89 -7.25 -33.25
C ASP A 734 26.03 -8.71 -33.72
N ALA A 735 24.96 -9.31 -34.21
CA ALA A 735 24.96 -10.65 -34.78
C ALA A 735 24.92 -10.61 -36.31
N LYS A 736 25.61 -11.57 -36.95
CA LYS A 736 25.63 -11.72 -38.42
C LYS A 736 25.35 -13.16 -38.82
N ASN A 737 24.43 -13.37 -39.75
CA ASN A 737 24.06 -14.68 -40.24
C ASN A 737 24.20 -14.78 -41.76
N TYR A 738 24.72 -15.91 -42.22
CA TYR A 738 24.73 -16.32 -43.62
C TYR A 738 23.91 -17.60 -43.74
N ALA A 739 22.85 -17.59 -44.53
CA ALA A 739 22.00 -18.76 -44.73
C ALA A 739 21.83 -19.07 -46.20
N TYR A 740 21.69 -20.35 -46.53
CA TYR A 740 21.26 -20.84 -47.84
C TYR A 740 20.06 -21.76 -47.67
N ASP A 741 19.24 -21.83 -48.71
CA ASP A 741 18.09 -22.72 -48.77
C ASP A 741 18.02 -23.30 -50.19
N ALA A 742 17.98 -24.63 -50.28
CA ALA A 742 17.91 -25.35 -51.53
C ALA A 742 16.76 -26.35 -51.47
N ARG A 743 15.88 -26.33 -52.47
CA ARG A 743 14.66 -27.13 -52.51
C ARG A 743 14.44 -27.70 -53.89
N VAL A 744 14.12 -28.99 -53.97
CA VAL A 744 13.60 -29.64 -55.18
C VAL A 744 12.10 -29.86 -55.02
N PHE A 745 11.33 -29.62 -56.07
CA PHE A 745 9.87 -29.74 -56.04
C PHE A 745 9.30 -30.40 -57.29
N LEU A 746 8.14 -31.01 -57.11
CA LEU A 746 7.24 -31.46 -58.17
C LEU A 746 5.90 -30.76 -57.99
N ALA A 747 5.37 -30.20 -59.06
CA ALA A 747 4.09 -29.50 -59.07
C ALA A 747 3.26 -29.93 -60.28
N SER A 748 1.95 -29.98 -60.14
CA SER A 748 1.04 -30.26 -61.26
C SER A 748 -0.01 -29.18 -61.34
N ILE A 749 -0.31 -28.64 -62.52
CA ILE A 749 -1.45 -27.75 -62.77
C ILE A 749 -2.56 -28.60 -63.37
N ILE A 750 -3.72 -28.61 -62.73
CA ILE A 750 -4.91 -29.38 -63.12
C ILE A 750 -6.02 -28.40 -63.50
N TYR A 751 -6.53 -28.52 -64.72
CA TYR A 751 -7.51 -27.59 -65.28
C TYR A 751 -8.95 -28.06 -65.04
N TYR A 752 -9.79 -27.19 -64.49
CA TYR A 752 -11.22 -27.45 -64.34
C TYR A 752 -12.04 -26.91 -65.52
N ASN A 753 -11.64 -25.75 -66.07
CA ASN A 753 -12.21 -25.23 -67.30
C ASN A 753 -11.21 -25.44 -68.44
N LEU A 754 -11.51 -26.38 -69.34
CA LEU A 754 -10.61 -26.77 -70.42
C LEU A 754 -10.63 -25.81 -71.62
N GLN A 755 -11.65 -24.94 -71.73
CA GLN A 755 -11.80 -24.05 -72.89
C GLN A 755 -10.93 -22.79 -72.77
N ASP A 756 -10.91 -22.16 -71.59
CA ASP A 756 -10.20 -20.87 -71.37
C ASP A 756 -9.18 -20.94 -70.22
N HIS A 757 -9.08 -22.09 -69.55
CA HIS A 757 -8.22 -22.31 -68.40
C HIS A 757 -8.36 -21.27 -67.29
N SER A 758 -9.57 -20.69 -67.15
CA SER A 758 -9.93 -19.68 -66.15
C SER A 758 -9.91 -20.22 -64.73
N GLN A 759 -9.95 -21.54 -64.53
CA GLN A 759 -9.91 -22.17 -63.22
C GLN A 759 -8.96 -23.37 -63.21
N TYR A 760 -8.04 -23.38 -62.23
CA TYR A 760 -7.10 -24.47 -62.04
C TYR A 760 -6.75 -24.72 -60.58
N LEU A 761 -6.29 -25.94 -60.31
CA LEU A 761 -5.72 -26.38 -59.04
C LEU A 761 -4.25 -26.71 -59.25
N THR A 762 -3.41 -26.50 -58.25
CA THR A 762 -2.01 -26.89 -58.36
C THR A 762 -1.49 -27.47 -57.05
N PRO A 763 -1.51 -28.80 -56.90
CA PRO A 763 -0.73 -29.48 -55.87
C PRO A 763 0.78 -29.34 -56.16
N GLN A 764 1.55 -29.18 -55.09
CA GLN A 764 3.01 -29.16 -55.14
C GLN A 764 3.58 -29.81 -53.90
N ILE A 765 4.55 -30.71 -54.09
CA ILE A 765 5.35 -31.32 -53.03
C ILE A 765 6.82 -30.99 -53.25
N GLY A 766 7.62 -30.99 -52.19
CA GLY A 766 9.05 -30.82 -52.34
C GLY A 766 9.82 -31.15 -51.08
N ILE A 767 11.11 -31.40 -51.25
CA ILE A 767 12.08 -31.63 -50.18
C ILE A 767 13.19 -30.58 -50.30
N GLY A 768 13.63 -30.04 -49.18
CA GLY A 768 14.67 -29.03 -49.15
C GLY A 768 15.53 -29.09 -47.91
N HIS A 769 16.58 -28.29 -47.95
CA HIS A 769 17.54 -28.13 -46.87
C HIS A 769 17.90 -26.65 -46.71
N THR A 770 17.72 -26.13 -45.50
CA THR A 770 18.17 -24.80 -45.10
C THR A 770 19.44 -24.97 -44.26
N GLY A 771 20.57 -24.43 -44.69
CA GLY A 771 21.79 -24.40 -43.88
C GLY A 771 22.18 -22.96 -43.55
N ALA A 772 22.76 -22.74 -42.37
CA ALA A 772 23.17 -21.40 -41.97
C ALA A 772 24.38 -21.40 -41.04
N LYS A 773 25.12 -20.28 -41.09
CA LYS A 773 26.22 -19.96 -40.19
C LYS A 773 25.92 -18.64 -39.48
N LEU A 774 25.69 -18.72 -38.18
CA LEU A 774 25.62 -17.56 -37.29
C LEU A 774 27.04 -17.28 -36.79
N LYS A 775 27.56 -16.08 -37.09
CA LYS A 775 28.85 -15.64 -36.60
C LYS A 775 28.77 -15.36 -35.11
N GLY A 776 29.83 -15.72 -34.40
CA GLY A 776 29.98 -15.40 -33.00
C GLY A 776 29.94 -13.90 -32.76
N PHE A 777 29.39 -13.51 -31.63
CA PHE A 777 29.25 -12.13 -31.21
C PHE A 777 29.38 -12.02 -29.69
N ASP A 778 29.77 -10.84 -29.23
CA ASP A 778 29.86 -10.49 -27.82
C ASP A 778 28.80 -9.44 -27.47
N MET A 779 28.16 -9.60 -26.31
CA MET A 779 27.34 -8.55 -25.69
C MET A 779 28.23 -7.62 -24.86
N LYS A 780 28.15 -6.31 -25.10
CA LYS A 780 28.93 -5.25 -24.43
C LYS A 780 27.98 -4.31 -23.67
N GLY A 781 28.30 -3.95 -22.43
CA GLY A 781 27.44 -3.09 -21.61
C GLY A 781 28.13 -2.45 -20.41
N ASN A 782 27.39 -1.65 -19.65
CA ASN A 782 27.83 -1.11 -18.36
C ASN A 782 28.17 -2.28 -17.39
N LYS A 783 29.12 -2.07 -16.47
CA LYS A 783 29.82 -2.99 -15.55
C LYS A 783 28.97 -3.94 -14.68
N LEU A 784 27.70 -4.19 -14.97
CA LEU A 784 26.83 -5.10 -14.22
C LEU A 784 25.88 -5.94 -15.08
N ALA A 785 26.13 -6.05 -16.40
CA ALA A 785 25.64 -7.17 -17.20
C ALA A 785 26.81 -8.15 -17.40
N TYR A 786 26.66 -9.38 -16.94
CA TYR A 786 27.62 -10.47 -17.14
C TYR A 786 28.07 -10.57 -18.61
N LYS A 787 29.31 -11.02 -18.85
CA LYS A 787 29.86 -11.13 -20.20
C LYS A 787 29.23 -12.33 -20.89
N GLU A 788 28.34 -12.06 -21.83
CA GLU A 788 27.73 -13.07 -22.67
C GLU A 788 28.33 -13.00 -24.09
N SER A 789 28.74 -14.14 -24.62
CA SER A 789 29.13 -14.28 -26.01
C SER A 789 28.67 -15.60 -26.61
N LEU A 790 28.53 -15.61 -27.92
CA LEU A 790 28.19 -16.79 -28.70
C LEU A 790 29.39 -17.16 -29.57
N ASP A 791 29.76 -18.44 -29.62
CA ASP A 791 30.75 -18.94 -30.57
C ASP A 791 30.13 -19.13 -31.97
N ASP A 792 30.95 -19.13 -33.03
CA ASP A 792 30.49 -19.40 -34.40
C ASP A 792 29.65 -20.71 -34.42
N MET A 793 28.41 -20.62 -34.89
CA MET A 793 27.47 -21.74 -34.93
C MET A 793 27.05 -22.04 -36.36
N THR A 794 26.96 -23.33 -36.69
CA THR A 794 26.35 -23.82 -37.93
C THR A 794 25.16 -24.71 -37.61
N TYR A 795 24.05 -24.49 -38.31
CA TYR A 795 22.87 -25.35 -38.20
C TYR A 795 22.31 -25.68 -39.58
N GLY A 796 21.60 -26.80 -39.67
CA GLY A 796 20.99 -27.29 -40.91
C GLY A 796 19.65 -27.94 -40.63
N ILE A 797 18.62 -27.55 -41.37
CA ILE A 797 17.26 -28.07 -41.25
C ILE A 797 16.85 -28.65 -42.59
N THR A 798 16.66 -29.97 -42.63
CA THR A 798 16.04 -30.68 -43.75
C THR A 798 14.53 -30.68 -43.55
N TYR A 799 13.77 -30.39 -44.60
CA TYR A 799 12.33 -30.25 -44.52
C TYR A 799 11.61 -30.82 -45.73
N ALA A 800 10.38 -31.25 -45.51
CA ALA A 800 9.43 -31.61 -46.56
C ALA A 800 8.32 -30.56 -46.64
N THR A 801 7.78 -30.33 -47.83
CA THR A 801 6.71 -29.37 -48.10
C THR A 801 5.60 -30.02 -48.90
N ALA A 802 4.37 -29.64 -48.61
CA ALA A 802 3.21 -29.94 -49.43
C ALA A 802 2.32 -28.71 -49.48
N SER A 803 1.82 -28.34 -50.65
CA SER A 803 0.98 -27.16 -50.83
C SER A 803 -0.07 -27.38 -51.91
N LEU A 804 -1.18 -26.68 -51.76
CA LEU A 804 -2.29 -26.67 -52.68
C LEU A 804 -2.68 -25.23 -52.95
N ASN A 805 -2.99 -24.93 -54.20
CA ASN A 805 -3.42 -23.61 -54.59
C ASN A 805 -4.49 -23.71 -55.66
N TRP A 806 -5.53 -22.94 -55.47
CA TRP A 806 -6.69 -22.85 -56.33
C TRP A 806 -6.79 -21.43 -56.88
N PHE A 807 -6.96 -21.33 -58.19
CA PHE A 807 -7.10 -20.07 -58.90
C PHE A 807 -8.40 -20.09 -59.69
N LYS A 808 -9.12 -18.96 -59.66
CA LYS A 808 -10.27 -18.72 -60.51
C LYS A 808 -10.28 -17.28 -61.02
N ARG A 809 -10.44 -17.11 -62.32
CA ARG A 809 -10.61 -15.82 -62.99
C ARG A 809 -12.00 -15.72 -63.58
N LYS A 810 -12.59 -14.53 -63.50
CA LYS A 810 -13.73 -14.09 -64.29
C LYS A 810 -13.42 -12.69 -64.81
N ASP A 811 -13.34 -12.55 -66.13
CA ASP A 811 -12.92 -11.31 -66.79
C ASP A 811 -11.55 -10.82 -66.27
N ASN A 812 -11.46 -9.56 -65.88
CA ASN A 812 -10.23 -8.94 -65.33
C ASN A 812 -10.05 -9.17 -63.83
N VAL A 813 -10.93 -9.93 -63.17
CA VAL A 813 -10.86 -10.18 -61.73
C VAL A 813 -10.54 -11.64 -61.48
N ALA A 814 -9.58 -11.90 -60.60
CA ALA A 814 -9.25 -13.25 -60.19
C ALA A 814 -9.07 -13.35 -58.68
N ILE A 815 -9.38 -14.54 -58.17
CA ILE A 815 -9.17 -14.92 -56.78
C ILE A 815 -8.22 -16.11 -56.79
N GLN A 816 -7.27 -16.07 -55.87
CA GLN A 816 -6.41 -17.19 -55.57
C GLN A 816 -6.51 -17.52 -54.09
N LEU A 817 -6.58 -18.80 -53.78
CA LEU A 817 -6.48 -19.35 -52.43
C LEU A 817 -5.33 -20.34 -52.41
N ASP A 818 -4.51 -20.30 -51.36
CA ASP A 818 -3.42 -21.25 -51.18
C ASP A 818 -3.28 -21.68 -49.73
N GLY A 819 -2.91 -22.94 -49.56
CA GLY A 819 -2.58 -23.53 -48.28
C GLY A 819 -1.37 -24.43 -48.43
N GLY A 820 -0.58 -24.58 -47.37
CA GLY A 820 0.58 -25.45 -47.42
C GLY A 820 1.13 -25.75 -46.05
N VAL A 821 1.92 -26.81 -45.98
CA VAL A 821 2.60 -27.28 -44.79
C VAL A 821 4.06 -27.50 -45.10
N ARG A 822 4.91 -27.20 -44.11
CA ARG A 822 6.31 -27.57 -44.04
C ARG A 822 6.52 -28.40 -42.78
N VAL A 823 7.20 -29.53 -42.94
CA VAL A 823 7.59 -30.42 -41.85
C VAL A 823 9.10 -30.45 -41.80
N ASN A 824 9.69 -29.96 -40.71
CA ASN A 824 11.12 -30.12 -40.45
C ASN A 824 11.37 -31.57 -40.01
N LEU A 825 12.28 -32.24 -40.72
CA LEU A 825 12.64 -33.65 -40.47
C LEU A 825 13.66 -33.76 -39.34
N ASN A 826 14.42 -32.70 -39.10
CA ASN A 826 15.23 -32.47 -37.91
C ASN A 826 14.93 -31.06 -37.38
N ASN A 827 14.66 -30.94 -36.08
CA ASN A 827 14.24 -29.69 -35.45
C ASN A 827 15.02 -29.34 -34.18
N GLU A 828 15.96 -30.19 -33.76
CA GLU A 828 16.85 -29.99 -32.63
C GLU A 828 18.15 -29.31 -33.08
N ILE A 829 18.56 -28.27 -32.34
CA ILE A 829 19.78 -27.51 -32.61
C ILE A 829 20.51 -27.26 -31.30
N ASP A 830 21.77 -27.69 -31.25
CA ASP A 830 22.68 -27.41 -30.15
C ASP A 830 23.56 -26.21 -30.45
N THR A 831 23.82 -25.40 -29.43
CA THR A 831 24.62 -24.18 -29.55
C THR A 831 25.55 -24.03 -28.35
N GLN A 832 26.68 -23.36 -28.53
CA GLN A 832 27.61 -23.10 -27.44
C GLN A 832 27.67 -21.60 -27.15
N THR A 833 27.34 -21.24 -25.91
CA THR A 833 27.44 -19.87 -25.40
C THR A 833 28.48 -19.79 -24.30
N LYS A 834 29.14 -18.64 -24.21
CA LYS A 834 30.05 -18.30 -23.13
C LYS A 834 29.41 -17.27 -22.23
N ILE A 835 29.30 -17.58 -20.96
CA ILE A 835 28.77 -16.68 -19.94
C ILE A 835 29.83 -16.58 -18.85
N ASN A 836 30.37 -15.38 -18.64
CA ASN A 836 31.51 -15.12 -17.75
C ASN A 836 32.68 -16.11 -17.99
N ASN A 837 33.07 -16.29 -19.26
CA ASN A 837 34.12 -17.21 -19.72
C ASN A 837 33.87 -18.71 -19.44
N GLN A 838 32.67 -19.11 -19.05
CA GLN A 838 32.29 -20.53 -18.94
C GLN A 838 31.43 -20.95 -20.14
N ASN A 839 31.69 -22.14 -20.67
CA ASN A 839 30.95 -22.69 -21.80
C ASN A 839 29.66 -23.37 -21.33
N PHE A 840 28.55 -23.03 -21.98
CA PHE A 840 27.24 -23.65 -21.81
C PHE A 840 26.77 -24.19 -23.15
N THR A 841 26.16 -25.38 -23.12
CA THR A 841 25.45 -25.91 -24.28
C THR A 841 23.97 -25.57 -24.13
N ASN A 842 23.41 -24.88 -25.11
CA ASN A 842 21.97 -24.68 -25.20
C ASN A 842 21.39 -25.68 -26.19
N HIS A 843 20.26 -26.25 -25.81
CA HIS A 843 19.51 -27.18 -26.63
C HIS A 843 18.17 -26.54 -26.99
N PHE A 844 17.93 -26.35 -28.29
CA PHE A 844 16.69 -25.74 -28.78
C PHE A 844 15.92 -26.71 -29.66
N GLU A 845 14.64 -26.87 -29.35
CA GLU A 845 13.67 -27.41 -30.29
C GLU A 845 13.02 -26.27 -31.07
N THR A 846 13.23 -26.28 -32.38
CA THR A 846 12.51 -25.41 -33.31
C THR A 846 11.15 -26.00 -33.66
N SER A 847 10.22 -25.17 -34.15
CA SER A 847 8.91 -25.65 -34.61
C SER A 847 9.09 -26.79 -35.62
N LYS A 848 8.46 -27.93 -35.35
CA LYS A 848 8.50 -29.10 -36.25
C LYS A 848 7.58 -28.90 -37.44
N TYR A 849 6.46 -28.22 -37.21
CA TYR A 849 5.42 -27.99 -38.21
C TYR A 849 5.20 -26.49 -38.44
N TYR A 850 5.22 -26.09 -39.71
CA TYR A 850 4.71 -24.80 -40.15
C TYR A 850 3.59 -25.02 -41.14
N SER A 851 2.54 -24.22 -41.03
CA SER A 851 1.42 -24.22 -41.94
C SER A 851 1.15 -22.79 -42.40
N GLN A 852 0.65 -22.67 -43.63
CA GLN A 852 0.18 -21.42 -44.19
C GLN A 852 -1.22 -21.59 -44.74
N LEU A 853 -2.00 -20.53 -44.65
CA LEU A 853 -3.26 -20.34 -45.34
C LEU A 853 -3.30 -18.90 -45.83
N GLY A 854 -3.66 -18.69 -47.08
CA GLY A 854 -3.72 -17.35 -47.63
C GLY A 854 -4.56 -17.27 -48.88
N GLY A 855 -4.73 -16.04 -49.33
CA GLY A 855 -5.39 -15.75 -50.58
C GLY A 855 -4.97 -14.40 -51.15
N ALA A 856 -5.24 -14.22 -52.43
CA ALA A 856 -5.02 -12.96 -53.11
C ALA A 856 -6.22 -12.61 -53.98
N PHE A 857 -6.63 -11.35 -53.90
CA PHE A 857 -7.49 -10.72 -54.89
C PHE A 857 -6.62 -10.10 -55.97
N MET A 858 -6.93 -10.36 -57.23
CA MET A 858 -6.14 -9.93 -58.37
C MET A 858 -7.01 -9.17 -59.36
N TRP A 859 -6.47 -8.05 -59.83
CA TRP A 859 -6.91 -7.41 -61.05
C TRP A 859 -5.89 -7.69 -62.16
N ILE A 860 -6.36 -8.33 -63.23
CA ILE A 860 -5.57 -8.83 -64.35
C ILE A 860 -5.98 -8.04 -65.59
N ASN A 861 -5.06 -7.25 -66.13
CA ASN A 861 -5.31 -6.45 -67.33
C ASN A 861 -4.87 -7.22 -68.60
N PRO A 862 -5.67 -7.22 -69.68
CA PRO A 862 -5.28 -7.78 -70.97
C PRO A 862 -3.97 -7.18 -71.56
N TYR A 863 -3.56 -5.98 -71.16
CA TYR A 863 -2.28 -5.36 -71.57
C TYR A 863 -1.07 -5.83 -70.75
N GLY A 864 -1.18 -6.96 -70.04
CA GLY A 864 -0.06 -7.61 -69.38
C GLY A 864 0.37 -6.93 -68.08
N VAL A 865 -0.58 -6.38 -67.31
CA VAL A 865 -0.34 -5.78 -65.99
C VAL A 865 -1.27 -6.43 -64.97
N ASP A 866 -0.69 -6.92 -63.88
CA ASP A 866 -1.36 -7.57 -62.77
C ASP A 866 -1.12 -6.81 -61.48
N VAL A 867 -2.21 -6.53 -60.76
CA VAL A 867 -2.16 -6.00 -59.40
C VAL A 867 -2.81 -7.01 -58.46
N SER A 868 -2.10 -7.46 -57.42
CA SER A 868 -2.66 -8.39 -56.43
C SER A 868 -2.54 -7.88 -55.00
N LEU A 869 -3.65 -7.95 -54.25
CA LEU A 869 -3.72 -7.73 -52.81
C LEU A 869 -3.78 -9.09 -52.14
N GLY A 870 -2.70 -9.48 -51.47
CA GLY A 870 -2.54 -10.78 -50.85
C GLY A 870 -2.53 -10.70 -49.32
N TYR A 871 -3.15 -11.68 -48.67
CA TYR A 871 -3.05 -11.88 -47.24
C TYR A 871 -2.68 -13.34 -46.94
N LYS A 872 -1.69 -13.55 -46.08
CA LYS A 872 -1.23 -14.88 -45.66
C LYS A 872 -1.14 -14.95 -44.14
N PHE A 873 -1.77 -15.98 -43.59
CA PHE A 873 -1.63 -16.40 -42.21
C PHE A 873 -0.67 -17.59 -42.15
N LEU A 874 0.41 -17.47 -41.37
CA LEU A 874 1.28 -18.59 -41.05
C LEU A 874 1.15 -18.93 -39.57
N PHE A 875 1.10 -20.21 -39.27
CA PHE A 875 1.08 -20.74 -37.90
C PHE A 875 2.00 -21.95 -37.80
N GLY A 876 2.77 -21.99 -36.73
CA GLY A 876 3.60 -23.11 -36.30
C GLY A 876 3.50 -23.27 -34.78
N GLU A 877 4.11 -24.32 -34.24
CA GLU A 877 4.03 -24.66 -32.82
C GLU A 877 4.52 -23.53 -31.91
N SER A 878 5.53 -22.79 -32.36
CA SER A 878 6.18 -21.72 -31.60
C SER A 878 6.13 -20.36 -32.29
N ALA A 879 5.34 -20.19 -33.36
CA ALA A 879 5.25 -18.89 -34.04
C ALA A 879 3.96 -18.72 -34.85
N THR A 880 3.46 -17.49 -34.91
CA THR A 880 2.37 -17.09 -35.80
C THR A 880 2.73 -15.81 -36.54
N SER A 881 2.19 -15.62 -37.74
CA SER A 881 2.30 -14.34 -38.43
C SER A 881 1.12 -14.05 -39.35
N HIS A 882 0.81 -12.76 -39.46
CA HIS A 882 -0.18 -12.21 -40.38
C HIS A 882 0.54 -11.31 -41.37
N THR A 883 0.54 -11.68 -42.64
CA THR A 883 1.27 -10.97 -43.70
C THR A 883 0.30 -10.39 -44.72
N ALA A 884 0.33 -9.08 -44.89
CA ALA A 884 -0.32 -8.40 -46.00
C ALA A 884 0.71 -8.06 -47.08
N SER A 885 0.32 -8.14 -48.35
CA SER A 885 1.20 -7.86 -49.48
C SER A 885 0.45 -7.22 -50.64
N LEU A 886 1.16 -6.41 -51.41
CA LEU A 886 0.71 -5.89 -52.69
C LEU A 886 1.71 -6.37 -53.75
N ARG A 887 1.26 -7.01 -54.83
CA ARG A 887 2.11 -7.35 -55.97
C ARG A 887 1.73 -6.50 -57.16
N LEU A 888 2.73 -5.98 -57.84
CA LEU A 888 2.66 -5.50 -59.22
C LEU A 888 3.42 -6.48 -60.10
N HIS A 889 2.82 -6.94 -61.19
CA HIS A 889 3.44 -7.86 -62.15
C HIS A 889 3.19 -7.36 -63.57
N LYS A 890 4.22 -7.40 -64.42
CA LYS A 890 4.22 -6.84 -65.78
C LYS A 890 4.89 -7.81 -66.73
N THR A 891 4.22 -8.14 -67.83
CA THR A 891 4.76 -8.92 -68.93
C THR A 891 5.29 -8.04 -70.06
N PHE A 892 6.30 -8.52 -70.77
CA PHE A 892 6.97 -7.87 -71.90
C PHE A 892 7.11 -8.79 -73.12
#